data_AF-A0A9X1UC53-F1
#
_entry.id   AF-A0A9X1UC53-F1
#
_cell.length_a   1.000
_cell.length_b   1.000
_cell.length_c   1.000
_cell.angle_alpha   90.00
_cell.angle_beta   90.00
_cell.angle_gamma   90.00
#
_symmetry.space_group_name_H-M   'P 1'
#
loop_
_entity.id
_entity.type
_entity.pdbx_description
1 polymer ?
#
loop_
_entity_poly.entity_id
_entity_poly.type
_entity_poly.pdbx_seq_one_letter_code
_entity_poly.pdbx_strand_id
1 'polypeptide(L)'
;MRVYFILALTLNIISAATACAAGIGENEWNSFRKIYPNHVQTIALSKVDASGHCLLIISEPPPDTLQKQSYPQVLKSIFRDHLGDIEIKKKSVGLGGWVEDLVVSLNGYSDPQLLNDDIGYLAQVMWGTTYKAPILDLSNLKPAEKWSAPLNVSIRHTELKGWLVDGTMKLLPVEFTAANPATLSQLVQQNRTGTYFTTERGIVLLLIQRSRNFEEYRADFRKFALDSDLVVGAIRVGETHLALIGRERETSLQAMPPLRFETANLLATTDKAELAQSYERNQLFAGRLEKGEYAGSDWAPIYLSPELINSELGSTLNLTDQMLKSWSMAGAVQYHGFDYPVPGTFPFGGKPIMQQAKAREPKIQETLFNWNTTGAYSLMIHPMNGGTAWQTLASLNSGSLPVIYKDESQPAYDAVFGPFEDDGYTYFRTLRDPLLARVTSYQVIFQSTRDHPLSTALPIHKAAAANVESVRAKIEKLLKATLNLAAVDERTLANSCEIAVIAGEFRSTDACKQAIALGVLTGAAYQRGSPAFRKALTDFLLDRNLGQRVGNVDPDLTAHALIDFGFGTTSSLPRELEDAAALLASRYFAQSARMLGAVEDDDRLDVFAIYSMDQTEDPDSYIQTARVVLSSNLQGGVGGHNLSGKTAIIETDSAVARGSSKLLSRGNEDVIVLNPADADKAGVVARNVEKQAANGTSDDAIQAQLQKTLANKFPPRNVVAALNLNSAPSAGRGLAVLSDGHLQPLRQVGLYPNQAAVALRADAVAFAKQLNLSVIVVKDGNDFVVICVFCGSSGQEMRALSQSSLRESVAMAIKQAPEGTEYRIYFRDFAADQVEAFQRTMASGNGPPLPPPPSGTTNAGAASEPPWRRGAGGGSGNSGGTGKSGPPESRLLIFKRNVQDAHQVRIRARDGDSFRVPEQAEVQAAYLHLNLAVNWRGATIKAVAAPTKSDALMSFELVVPREAAATPSANMTGRLDIELPAAASPADGKTVADAAQVTDLKGSFREGVQQLIDRLRNLKVNGNKIKDVQFFFQTTTFDAVITEDLTSLSGRKRG
;
A
#
# COMPACT_ATOMS: atom_id res chain seq x y z
N MET A 1 -50.51 26.20 10.98
CA MET A 1 -50.32 26.42 9.53
C MET A 1 -49.61 27.73 9.18
N ARG A 2 -50.05 28.92 9.66
CA ARG A 2 -49.34 30.20 9.39
C ARG A 2 -47.91 30.30 9.96
N VAL A 3 -47.64 29.69 11.11
CA VAL A 3 -46.28 29.62 11.69
C VAL A 3 -45.36 28.73 10.84
N TYR A 4 -45.87 27.62 10.29
CA TYR A 4 -45.13 26.73 9.38
C TYR A 4 -44.80 27.39 8.04
N PHE A 5 -45.70 28.25 7.52
CA PHE A 5 -45.47 28.96 6.27
C PHE A 5 -44.40 30.05 6.42
N ILE A 6 -44.35 30.74 7.56
CA ILE A 6 -43.31 31.74 7.85
C ILE A 6 -41.95 31.07 8.13
N LEU A 7 -41.93 29.89 8.77
CA LEU A 7 -40.71 29.09 8.97
C LEU A 7 -40.14 28.58 7.64
N ALA A 8 -41.00 28.10 6.73
CA ALA A 8 -40.61 27.64 5.40
C ALA A 8 -40.12 28.81 4.51
N LEU A 9 -40.72 30.00 4.64
CA LEU A 9 -40.29 31.19 3.88
C LEU A 9 -38.95 31.74 4.41
N THR A 10 -38.72 31.69 5.73
CA THR A 10 -37.43 32.11 6.33
C THR A 10 -36.30 31.10 6.08
N LEU A 11 -36.57 29.80 6.04
CA LEU A 11 -35.58 28.79 5.59
C LEU A 11 -35.17 29.00 4.12
N ASN A 12 -36.10 29.37 3.24
CA ASN A 12 -35.78 29.63 1.83
C ASN A 12 -35.01 30.94 1.63
N ILE A 13 -35.25 31.98 2.45
CA ILE A 13 -34.53 33.26 2.36
C ILE A 13 -33.13 33.17 2.96
N ILE A 14 -32.90 32.34 3.99
CA ILE A 14 -31.56 32.09 4.55
C ILE A 14 -30.73 31.19 3.61
N SER A 15 -31.36 30.26 2.89
CA SER A 15 -30.70 29.43 1.86
C SER A 15 -30.32 30.22 0.59
N ALA A 16 -30.96 31.36 0.33
CA ALA A 16 -30.64 32.23 -0.81
C ALA A 16 -29.54 33.27 -0.52
N ALA A 17 -29.18 33.46 0.76
CA ALA A 17 -28.21 34.49 1.19
C ALA A 17 -26.82 33.94 1.55
N THR A 18 -26.62 32.62 1.54
CA THR A 18 -25.28 32.06 1.37
C THR A 18 -24.99 32.01 -0.13
N ALA A 19 -24.48 33.12 -0.67
CA ALA A 19 -23.54 32.99 -1.77
C ALA A 19 -22.38 32.18 -1.21
N CYS A 20 -22.46 30.84 -1.32
CA CYS A 20 -21.43 29.92 -0.88
C CYS A 20 -20.12 30.44 -1.44
N ALA A 21 -19.20 30.84 -0.57
CA ALA A 21 -17.81 30.97 -0.96
C ALA A 21 -17.46 29.63 -1.62
N ALA A 22 -17.16 29.64 -2.91
CA ALA A 22 -16.83 28.42 -3.63
C ALA A 22 -15.66 27.77 -2.87
N GLY A 23 -15.82 26.49 -2.48
CA GLY A 23 -14.77 25.72 -1.82
C GLY A 23 -13.49 25.71 -2.67
N ILE A 24 -12.36 25.37 -2.06
CA ILE A 24 -11.05 25.44 -2.71
C ILE A 24 -11.09 24.61 -4.00
N GLY A 25 -10.81 25.22 -5.16
CA GLY A 25 -10.77 24.52 -6.44
C GLY A 25 -12.07 23.81 -6.85
N GLU A 26 -13.25 24.32 -6.45
CA GLU A 26 -14.55 23.72 -6.76
C GLU A 26 -14.77 23.48 -8.27
N ASN A 27 -14.39 24.44 -9.11
CA ASN A 27 -14.59 24.33 -10.55
C ASN A 27 -13.68 23.28 -11.19
N GLU A 28 -12.42 23.23 -10.76
CA GLU A 28 -11.41 22.29 -11.22
C GLU A 28 -11.76 20.86 -10.77
N TRP A 29 -12.17 20.69 -9.51
CA TRP A 29 -12.58 19.38 -8.98
C TRP A 29 -13.85 18.87 -9.66
N ASN A 30 -14.86 19.74 -9.86
CA ASN A 30 -16.06 19.36 -10.61
C ASN A 30 -15.75 19.00 -12.07
N SER A 31 -14.83 19.72 -12.71
CA SER A 31 -14.37 19.40 -14.08
C SER A 31 -13.63 18.06 -14.13
N PHE A 32 -12.80 17.79 -13.13
CA PHE A 32 -12.12 16.51 -12.95
C PHE A 32 -13.12 15.35 -12.78
N ARG A 33 -14.07 15.46 -11.83
CA ARG A 33 -15.08 14.42 -11.58
C ARG A 33 -16.18 14.30 -12.65
N LYS A 34 -16.32 15.30 -13.52
CA LYS A 34 -17.12 15.15 -14.74
C LYS A 34 -16.46 14.25 -15.78
N ILE A 35 -15.13 14.21 -15.82
CA ILE A 35 -14.35 13.38 -16.74
C ILE A 35 -14.07 12.00 -16.14
N TYR A 36 -13.85 11.94 -14.83
CA TYR A 36 -13.64 10.72 -14.07
C TYR A 36 -14.75 10.53 -13.03
N PRO A 37 -15.97 10.17 -13.46
CA PRO A 37 -17.12 10.02 -12.55
C PRO A 37 -16.97 8.81 -11.61
N ASN A 38 -16.14 7.83 -11.98
CA ASN A 38 -15.87 6.61 -11.22
C ASN A 38 -14.39 6.56 -10.75
N HIS A 39 -13.92 5.38 -10.32
CA HIS A 39 -12.60 5.20 -9.71
C HIS A 39 -11.42 5.64 -10.58
N VAL A 40 -10.60 6.56 -10.05
CA VAL A 40 -9.28 6.90 -10.59
C VAL A 40 -8.34 7.27 -9.45
N GLN A 41 -7.20 6.57 -9.34
CA GLN A 41 -6.16 6.91 -8.36
C GLN A 41 -5.01 7.62 -9.08
N THR A 42 -4.93 8.94 -8.89
CA THR A 42 -4.00 9.80 -9.64
C THR A 42 -3.72 11.09 -8.89
N ILE A 43 -2.67 11.78 -9.34
CA ILE A 43 -2.38 13.16 -8.99
C ILE A 43 -2.79 14.03 -10.19
N ALA A 44 -3.50 15.13 -9.94
CA ALA A 44 -3.82 16.12 -10.96
C ALA A 44 -3.43 17.51 -10.47
N LEU A 45 -2.86 18.33 -11.35
CA LEU A 45 -2.25 19.61 -11.00
C LEU A 45 -2.71 20.69 -11.99
N SER A 46 -3.08 21.86 -11.49
CA SER A 46 -3.35 23.04 -12.32
C SER A 46 -2.06 23.75 -12.70
N LYS A 47 -2.12 24.65 -13.68
CA LYS A 47 -0.98 25.51 -13.99
C LYS A 47 -0.68 26.45 -12.82
N VAL A 48 0.60 26.61 -12.53
CA VAL A 48 1.09 27.64 -11.61
C VAL A 48 0.78 29.01 -12.21
N ASP A 49 0.06 29.84 -11.46
CA ASP A 49 -0.26 31.21 -11.86
C ASP A 49 0.91 32.17 -11.59
N ALA A 50 0.74 33.45 -11.95
CA ALA A 50 1.78 34.46 -11.79
C ALA A 50 2.18 34.73 -10.33
N SER A 51 1.37 34.32 -9.36
CA SER A 51 1.67 34.43 -7.92
C SER A 51 2.34 33.19 -7.34
N GLY A 52 2.59 32.17 -8.17
CA GLY A 52 3.11 30.88 -7.72
C GLY A 52 2.05 29.99 -7.08
N HIS A 53 0.76 30.29 -7.27
CA HIS A 53 -0.33 29.48 -6.76
C HIS A 53 -0.77 28.42 -7.78
N CYS A 54 -1.06 27.21 -7.29
CA CYS A 54 -1.66 26.13 -8.08
C CYS A 54 -2.54 25.23 -7.22
N LEU A 55 -3.39 24.46 -7.87
CA LEU A 55 -4.30 23.50 -7.26
C LEU A 55 -3.82 22.08 -7.54
N LEU A 56 -3.78 21.27 -6.50
CA LEU A 56 -3.42 19.85 -6.55
C LEU A 56 -4.65 19.03 -6.13
N ILE A 57 -5.04 18.05 -6.95
CA ILE A 57 -6.03 17.03 -6.61
C ILE A 57 -5.30 15.70 -6.42
N ILE A 58 -5.42 15.11 -5.22
CA ILE A 58 -4.95 13.77 -4.90
C ILE A 58 -6.20 12.89 -4.86
N SER A 59 -6.45 12.17 -5.96
CA SER A 59 -7.68 11.41 -6.15
C SER A 59 -7.57 10.02 -5.54
N GLU A 60 -8.50 9.68 -4.65
CA GLU A 60 -8.61 8.37 -3.99
C GLU A 60 -7.26 7.84 -3.46
N PRO A 61 -6.58 8.59 -2.58
CA PRO A 61 -5.25 8.24 -2.11
C PRO A 61 -5.23 6.88 -1.38
N PRO A 62 -4.10 6.16 -1.41
CA PRO A 62 -3.97 4.91 -0.66
C PRO A 62 -4.12 5.16 0.85
N PRO A 63 -5.13 4.54 1.50
CA PRO A 63 -5.43 4.80 2.90
C PRO A 63 -4.33 4.36 3.86
N ASP A 64 -3.46 3.44 3.44
CA ASP A 64 -2.39 2.89 4.26
C ASP A 64 -1.11 3.76 4.23
N THR A 65 -0.84 4.48 3.14
CA THR A 65 0.31 5.39 3.01
C THR A 65 -0.05 6.85 3.26
N LEU A 66 -1.30 7.25 3.00
CA LEU A 66 -1.81 8.59 3.25
C LEU A 66 -3.11 8.51 4.05
N GLN A 67 -3.00 8.14 5.33
CA GLN A 67 -4.15 7.93 6.21
C GLN A 67 -4.95 9.23 6.42
N LYS A 68 -6.28 9.11 6.51
CA LYS A 68 -7.19 10.24 6.78
C LYS A 68 -6.83 11.05 8.03
N GLN A 69 -6.29 10.38 9.04
CA GLN A 69 -5.95 10.99 10.32
C GLN A 69 -4.60 11.76 10.29
N SER A 70 -3.73 11.49 9.31
CA SER A 70 -2.36 12.00 9.26
C SER A 70 -1.98 12.68 7.94
N TYR A 71 -2.84 12.69 6.93
CA TYR A 71 -2.54 13.33 5.64
C TYR A 71 -2.16 14.80 5.77
N PRO A 72 -2.75 15.65 6.66
CA PRO A 72 -2.33 17.05 6.73
C PRO A 72 -0.86 17.20 7.13
N GLN A 73 -0.40 16.38 8.07
CA GLN A 73 0.99 16.36 8.54
C GLN A 73 1.94 15.83 7.46
N VAL A 74 1.53 14.77 6.75
CA VAL A 74 2.29 14.23 5.61
C VAL A 74 2.42 15.27 4.51
N LEU A 75 1.32 15.89 4.07
CA LEU A 75 1.34 16.93 3.04
C LEU A 75 2.14 18.17 3.49
N LYS A 76 2.06 18.56 4.77
CA LYS A 76 2.89 19.66 5.31
C LYS A 76 4.37 19.31 5.29
N SER A 77 4.73 18.05 5.51
CA SER A 77 6.12 17.60 5.44
C SER A 77 6.67 17.60 4.00
N ILE A 78 5.81 17.36 3.01
CA ILE A 78 6.15 17.35 1.59
C ILE A 78 6.27 18.80 1.09
N PHE A 79 5.18 19.55 1.16
CA PHE A 79 5.05 20.88 0.54
C PHE A 79 5.51 22.03 1.43
N ARG A 80 5.87 21.77 2.70
CA ARG A 80 6.49 22.74 3.61
C ARG A 80 5.67 24.03 3.71
N ASP A 81 6.30 25.19 3.51
CA ASP A 81 5.64 26.50 3.58
C ASP A 81 4.79 26.83 2.35
N HIS A 82 4.84 25.99 1.31
CA HIS A 82 3.99 26.11 0.13
C HIS A 82 2.62 25.47 0.30
N LEU A 83 2.40 24.67 1.35
CA LEU A 83 1.08 24.11 1.63
C LEU A 83 0.14 25.23 2.09
N GLY A 84 -0.89 25.49 1.29
CA GLY A 84 -2.04 26.32 1.65
C GLY A 84 -3.10 25.49 2.35
N ASP A 85 -4.35 25.61 1.88
CA ASP A 85 -5.48 24.90 2.45
C ASP A 85 -5.66 23.50 1.85
N ILE A 86 -6.28 22.61 2.61
CA ILE A 86 -6.65 21.25 2.17
C ILE A 86 -8.14 21.04 2.45
N GLU A 87 -8.85 20.52 1.46
CA GLU A 87 -10.27 20.18 1.55
C GLU A 87 -10.48 18.74 1.07
N ILE A 88 -11.31 17.96 1.77
CA ILE A 88 -11.75 16.65 1.29
C ILE A 88 -13.03 16.86 0.49
N LYS A 89 -13.04 16.45 -0.77
CA LYS A 89 -14.23 16.50 -1.63
C LYS A 89 -14.73 15.11 -1.96
N LYS A 90 -16.05 14.95 -1.94
CA LYS A 90 -16.74 13.66 -2.05
C LYS A 90 -17.60 13.61 -3.30
N LYS A 91 -17.40 12.60 -4.14
CA LYS A 91 -18.22 12.30 -5.32
C LYS A 91 -19.03 11.02 -5.05
N SER A 92 -20.36 11.14 -5.07
CA SER A 92 -21.24 9.98 -4.92
C SER A 92 -21.15 9.02 -6.12
N VAL A 93 -21.21 7.73 -5.82
CA VAL A 93 -21.32 6.61 -6.77
C VAL A 93 -22.42 5.69 -6.27
N GLY A 94 -23.58 5.73 -6.92
CA GLY A 94 -24.79 5.05 -6.44
C GLY A 94 -25.36 5.67 -5.17
N LEU A 95 -26.29 4.97 -4.53
CA LEU A 95 -26.79 5.37 -3.22
C LEU A 95 -25.91 4.82 -2.11
N GLY A 96 -25.36 5.75 -1.33
CA GLY A 96 -24.51 5.43 -0.19
C GLY A 96 -23.10 4.98 -0.53
N GLY A 97 -22.73 5.02 -1.82
CA GLY A 97 -21.36 4.86 -2.26
C GLY A 97 -20.78 6.21 -2.63
N TRP A 98 -19.47 6.34 -2.45
CA TRP A 98 -18.75 7.56 -2.79
C TRP A 98 -17.25 7.30 -2.92
N VAL A 99 -16.57 8.26 -3.52
CA VAL A 99 -15.11 8.37 -3.57
C VAL A 99 -14.70 9.74 -3.06
N GLU A 100 -13.57 9.81 -2.38
CA GLU A 100 -13.04 11.05 -1.82
C GLU A 100 -11.68 11.42 -2.42
N ASP A 101 -11.51 12.73 -2.61
CA ASP A 101 -10.29 13.34 -3.11
C ASP A 101 -9.81 14.40 -2.13
N LEU A 102 -8.49 14.55 -2.02
CA LEU A 102 -7.90 15.69 -1.35
C LEU A 102 -7.69 16.79 -2.40
N VAL A 103 -8.30 17.95 -2.19
CA VAL A 103 -8.11 19.15 -2.99
C VAL A 103 -7.25 20.13 -2.18
N VAL A 104 -6.05 20.38 -2.69
CA VAL A 104 -4.97 21.05 -1.98
C VAL A 104 -4.60 22.33 -2.73
N SER A 105 -4.63 23.47 -2.05
CA SER A 105 -4.06 24.72 -2.55
C SER A 105 -2.58 24.78 -2.21
N LEU A 106 -1.75 25.09 -3.20
CA LEU A 106 -0.32 25.28 -3.07
C LEU A 106 0.03 26.71 -3.44
N ASN A 107 0.87 27.37 -2.64
CA ASN A 107 1.22 28.78 -2.76
C ASN A 107 2.73 29.01 -2.87
N GLY A 108 3.14 30.07 -3.56
CA GLY A 108 4.53 30.52 -3.57
C GLY A 108 5.51 29.64 -4.34
N TYR A 109 5.04 28.73 -5.21
CA TYR A 109 5.89 27.99 -6.13
C TYR A 109 6.34 28.89 -7.28
N SER A 110 7.47 29.56 -7.11
CA SER A 110 8.12 30.32 -8.19
C SER A 110 9.07 29.47 -9.03
N ASP A 111 9.52 28.33 -8.48
CA ASP A 111 10.37 27.36 -9.16
C ASP A 111 9.58 26.10 -9.57
N PRO A 112 9.36 25.87 -10.88
CA PRO A 112 8.70 24.66 -11.38
C PRO A 112 9.46 23.37 -11.04
N GLN A 113 10.77 23.41 -10.85
CA GLN A 113 11.56 22.22 -10.52
C GLN A 113 11.28 21.74 -9.10
N LEU A 114 11.23 22.67 -8.13
CA LEU A 114 10.85 22.36 -6.75
C LEU A 114 9.47 21.73 -6.65
N LEU A 115 8.47 22.29 -7.35
CA LEU A 115 7.12 21.73 -7.40
C LEU A 115 7.13 20.29 -7.94
N ASN A 116 7.86 20.06 -9.03
CA ASN A 116 8.01 18.74 -9.61
C ASN A 116 8.67 17.74 -8.64
N ASP A 117 9.70 18.16 -7.90
CA ASP A 117 10.36 17.29 -6.92
C ASP A 117 9.43 16.95 -5.74
N ASP A 118 8.66 17.92 -5.23
CA ASP A 118 7.69 17.68 -4.15
C ASP A 118 6.53 16.79 -4.60
N ILE A 119 6.04 16.94 -5.84
CA ILE A 119 5.04 16.02 -6.42
C ILE A 119 5.63 14.62 -6.66
N GLY A 120 6.89 14.53 -7.08
CA GLY A 120 7.62 13.27 -7.16
C GLY A 120 7.70 12.59 -5.79
N TYR A 121 7.96 13.35 -4.73
CA TYR A 121 7.98 12.82 -3.37
C TYR A 121 6.59 12.35 -2.91
N LEU A 122 5.52 13.08 -3.23
CA LEU A 122 4.15 12.61 -3.00
C LEU A 122 3.86 11.28 -3.71
N ALA A 123 4.25 11.14 -4.99
CA ALA A 123 4.10 9.89 -5.73
C ALA A 123 4.88 8.73 -5.11
N GLN A 124 6.09 9.01 -4.62
CA GLN A 124 6.92 8.04 -3.89
C GLN A 124 6.26 7.59 -2.58
N VAL A 125 5.61 8.50 -1.83
CA VAL A 125 4.87 8.18 -0.61
C VAL A 125 3.65 7.31 -0.93
N MET A 126 2.84 7.70 -1.92
CA MET A 126 1.61 6.98 -2.27
C MET A 126 1.88 5.59 -2.86
N TRP A 127 2.84 5.49 -3.78
CA TRP A 127 3.00 4.30 -4.61
C TRP A 127 4.33 3.57 -4.43
N GLY A 128 5.24 4.08 -3.59
CA GLY A 128 6.58 3.54 -3.45
C GLY A 128 7.48 3.77 -4.67
N THR A 129 7.03 4.54 -5.68
CA THR A 129 7.80 4.84 -6.88
C THR A 129 7.34 6.12 -7.56
N THR A 130 8.27 6.87 -8.15
CA THR A 130 7.99 7.98 -9.08
C THR A 130 7.87 7.53 -10.53
N TYR A 131 8.06 6.23 -10.79
CA TYR A 131 8.06 5.67 -12.13
C TYR A 131 6.75 5.99 -12.86
N LYS A 132 6.86 6.75 -13.97
CA LYS A 132 5.73 7.20 -14.79
C LYS A 132 4.56 7.75 -13.97
N ALA A 133 4.84 8.38 -12.81
CA ALA A 133 3.82 9.00 -11.97
C ALA A 133 2.98 9.98 -12.81
N PRO A 134 1.74 9.64 -13.18
CA PRO A 134 0.99 10.45 -14.11
C PRO A 134 0.49 11.68 -13.36
N ILE A 135 0.95 12.85 -13.78
CA ILE A 135 0.38 14.13 -13.35
C ILE A 135 -0.60 14.56 -14.43
N LEU A 136 -1.89 14.55 -14.11
CA LEU A 136 -2.91 15.04 -15.02
C LEU A 136 -2.96 16.56 -14.98
N ASP A 137 -2.84 17.22 -16.14
CA ASP A 137 -3.01 18.67 -16.25
C ASP A 137 -4.49 19.03 -16.15
N LEU A 138 -4.89 19.66 -15.03
CA LEU A 138 -6.27 20.13 -14.80
C LEU A 138 -6.71 21.17 -15.84
N SER A 139 -5.77 21.87 -16.46
CA SER A 139 -6.04 22.91 -17.47
C SER A 139 -6.32 22.33 -18.86
N ASN A 140 -6.08 21.04 -19.07
CA ASN A 140 -6.20 20.37 -20.36
C ASN A 140 -6.84 18.98 -20.20
N LEU A 141 -7.81 18.85 -19.29
CA LEU A 141 -8.55 17.62 -19.14
C LEU A 141 -9.43 17.39 -20.38
N LYS A 142 -9.20 16.27 -21.06
CA LYS A 142 -10.05 15.80 -22.16
C LYS A 142 -10.89 14.63 -21.67
N PRO A 143 -12.16 14.47 -22.07
CA PRO A 143 -12.86 13.22 -21.82
C PRO A 143 -12.10 12.05 -22.46
N ALA A 144 -11.97 10.93 -21.73
CA ALA A 144 -11.53 9.69 -22.36
C ALA A 144 -12.52 9.31 -23.48
N GLU A 145 -12.01 8.75 -24.57
CA GLU A 145 -12.90 8.14 -25.56
C GLU A 145 -13.72 7.03 -24.89
N LYS A 146 -15.04 7.07 -25.06
CA LYS A 146 -15.89 5.96 -24.62
C LYS A 146 -15.52 4.74 -25.46
N TRP A 147 -15.50 3.54 -24.86
CA TRP A 147 -15.20 2.28 -25.56
C TRP A 147 -13.73 2.12 -26.01
N SER A 148 -12.80 2.61 -25.20
CA SER A 148 -11.39 2.69 -25.53
C SER A 148 -10.52 1.62 -24.85
N ALA A 149 -11.09 0.65 -24.14
CA ALA A 149 -10.28 -0.43 -23.56
C ALA A 149 -9.53 -1.21 -24.68
N PRO A 150 -8.49 -1.97 -24.34
CA PRO A 150 -7.82 -2.85 -25.30
C PRO A 150 -8.79 -3.77 -26.03
N LEU A 151 -8.44 -4.17 -27.25
CA LEU A 151 -9.15 -5.26 -27.94
C LEU A 151 -9.12 -6.52 -27.07
N ASN A 152 -10.23 -7.27 -27.06
CA ASN A 152 -10.29 -8.54 -26.35
C ASN A 152 -9.19 -9.49 -26.83
N VAL A 153 -8.38 -9.99 -25.89
CA VAL A 153 -7.35 -10.99 -26.14
C VAL A 153 -7.72 -12.31 -25.49
N SER A 154 -7.26 -13.40 -26.10
CA SER A 154 -7.41 -14.77 -25.59
C SER A 154 -6.04 -15.41 -25.68
N ILE A 155 -5.44 -15.75 -24.54
CA ILE A 155 -4.08 -16.30 -24.48
C ILE A 155 -4.14 -17.78 -24.17
N ARG A 156 -3.36 -18.59 -24.88
CA ARG A 156 -3.32 -20.04 -24.70
C ARG A 156 -2.20 -20.44 -23.72
N HIS A 157 -2.41 -21.55 -23.03
CA HIS A 157 -1.38 -22.16 -22.17
C HIS A 157 -0.07 -22.46 -22.92
N THR A 158 -0.19 -23.03 -24.13
CA THR A 158 0.96 -23.34 -24.98
C THR A 158 1.70 -22.10 -25.46
N GLU A 159 1.01 -20.96 -25.58
CA GLU A 159 1.62 -19.67 -25.89
C GLU A 159 2.43 -19.15 -24.69
N LEU A 160 1.84 -19.07 -23.49
CA LEU A 160 2.56 -18.64 -22.28
C LEU A 160 3.77 -19.52 -22.00
N LYS A 161 3.60 -20.85 -22.08
CA LYS A 161 4.68 -21.81 -21.90
C LYS A 161 5.75 -21.63 -22.98
N GLY A 162 5.36 -21.59 -24.25
CA GLY A 162 6.27 -21.44 -25.38
C GLY A 162 7.06 -20.13 -25.36
N TRP A 163 6.48 -19.05 -24.83
CA TRP A 163 7.14 -17.76 -24.72
C TRP A 163 8.06 -17.68 -23.50
N LEU A 164 7.55 -17.99 -22.31
CA LEU A 164 8.21 -17.64 -21.05
C LEU A 164 8.89 -18.82 -20.34
N VAL A 165 8.48 -20.06 -20.62
CA VAL A 165 9.01 -21.26 -19.95
C VAL A 165 9.99 -22.01 -20.85
N ASP A 166 9.53 -22.44 -22.03
CA ASP A 166 10.34 -23.18 -23.00
C ASP A 166 11.14 -22.25 -23.92
N GLY A 167 10.65 -21.02 -24.06
CA GLY A 167 11.16 -20.04 -25.01
C GLY A 167 12.49 -19.40 -24.60
N THR A 168 13.15 -18.81 -25.59
CA THR A 168 14.35 -17.99 -25.37
C THR A 168 14.02 -16.53 -25.06
N MET A 169 12.75 -16.22 -24.80
CA MET A 169 12.29 -14.86 -24.57
C MET A 169 13.05 -14.25 -23.41
N LYS A 170 13.68 -13.10 -23.69
CA LYS A 170 14.47 -12.38 -22.71
C LYS A 170 13.66 -11.28 -22.07
N LEU A 171 13.83 -11.15 -20.76
CA LEU A 171 13.18 -10.18 -19.89
C LEU A 171 14.20 -9.14 -19.45
N LEU A 172 13.81 -7.87 -19.56
CA LEU A 172 14.55 -6.69 -19.17
C LEU A 172 13.86 -6.04 -17.96
N PRO A 173 14.56 -5.73 -16.86
CA PRO A 173 13.95 -5.02 -15.74
C PRO A 173 13.49 -3.62 -16.19
N VAL A 174 12.33 -3.17 -15.70
CA VAL A 174 11.77 -1.85 -16.04
C VAL A 174 12.74 -0.70 -15.70
N GLU A 175 13.51 -0.83 -14.61
CA GLU A 175 14.36 0.26 -14.08
C GLU A 175 15.82 0.23 -14.56
N PHE A 176 16.25 -0.82 -15.27
CA PHE A 176 17.66 -0.98 -15.66
C PHE A 176 17.81 -1.14 -17.17
N THR A 177 17.98 -0.03 -17.87
CA THR A 177 18.23 0.00 -19.33
C THR A 177 19.57 -0.65 -19.72
N ALA A 178 20.49 -0.85 -18.77
CA ALA A 178 21.79 -1.50 -18.97
C ALA A 178 21.89 -2.93 -18.41
N ALA A 179 20.80 -3.52 -17.89
CA ALA A 179 20.85 -4.88 -17.34
C ALA A 179 20.87 -5.96 -18.44
N ASN A 180 21.64 -7.02 -18.20
CA ASN A 180 21.68 -8.18 -19.09
C ASN A 180 20.30 -8.86 -19.14
N PRO A 181 19.68 -8.98 -20.34
CA PRO A 181 18.41 -9.68 -20.49
C PRO A 181 18.49 -11.13 -20.00
N ALA A 182 17.50 -11.58 -19.22
CA ALA A 182 17.46 -12.94 -18.65
C ALA A 182 16.16 -13.66 -19.01
N THR A 183 16.16 -15.00 -19.07
CA THR A 183 14.89 -15.75 -19.18
C THR A 183 14.18 -15.82 -17.82
N LEU A 184 12.89 -16.14 -17.80
CA LEU A 184 12.14 -16.31 -16.55
C LEU A 184 12.80 -17.38 -15.64
N SER A 185 13.23 -18.50 -16.20
CA SER A 185 13.94 -19.55 -15.46
C SER A 185 15.24 -19.03 -14.82
N GLN A 186 16.02 -18.21 -15.53
CA GLN A 186 17.23 -17.58 -14.98
C GLN A 186 16.91 -16.61 -13.84
N LEU A 187 15.87 -15.78 -13.99
CA LEU A 187 15.44 -14.86 -12.94
C LEU A 187 15.02 -15.62 -11.67
N VAL A 188 14.24 -16.69 -11.81
CA VAL A 188 13.81 -17.53 -10.68
C VAL A 188 15.00 -18.23 -10.02
N GLN A 189 15.92 -18.81 -10.80
CA GLN A 189 17.15 -19.44 -10.26
C GLN A 189 18.04 -18.47 -9.50
N GLN A 190 18.05 -17.20 -9.92
CA GLN A 190 18.78 -16.11 -9.26
C GLN A 190 17.98 -15.46 -8.13
N ASN A 191 16.79 -15.98 -7.80
CA ASN A 191 15.85 -15.43 -6.82
C ASN A 191 15.59 -13.91 -7.04
N ARG A 192 15.48 -13.51 -8.31
CA ARG A 192 15.17 -12.13 -8.69
C ARG A 192 13.67 -11.90 -8.69
N THR A 193 13.29 -10.66 -8.39
CA THR A 193 11.91 -10.21 -8.30
C THR A 193 11.74 -8.87 -9.03
N GLY A 194 10.52 -8.37 -9.10
CA GLY A 194 10.18 -7.03 -9.63
C GLY A 194 9.53 -7.07 -11.01
N THR A 195 9.48 -5.92 -11.68
CA THR A 195 8.77 -5.77 -12.96
C THR A 195 9.70 -5.80 -14.16
N TYR A 196 9.31 -6.53 -15.20
CA TYR A 196 10.10 -6.80 -16.39
C TYR A 196 9.29 -6.61 -17.67
N PHE A 197 9.96 -6.14 -18.72
CA PHE A 197 9.48 -6.18 -20.09
C PHE A 197 10.09 -7.35 -20.84
N THR A 198 9.39 -7.88 -21.83
CA THR A 198 10.03 -8.69 -22.87
C THR A 198 10.94 -7.84 -23.74
N THR A 199 12.04 -8.38 -24.24
CA THR A 199 12.95 -7.67 -25.18
C THR A 199 12.23 -7.23 -26.45
N GLU A 200 11.36 -8.08 -26.98
CA GLU A 200 10.38 -7.71 -27.99
C GLU A 200 9.13 -7.10 -27.35
N ARG A 201 8.43 -6.21 -28.05
CA ARG A 201 7.17 -5.62 -27.58
C ARG A 201 6.12 -6.71 -27.37
N GLY A 202 5.43 -6.69 -26.23
CA GLY A 202 4.54 -7.80 -25.90
C GLY A 202 4.03 -7.81 -24.47
N ILE A 203 4.88 -8.30 -23.57
CA ILE A 203 4.50 -8.68 -22.22
C ILE A 203 5.20 -7.79 -21.21
N VAL A 204 4.44 -7.41 -20.19
CA VAL A 204 4.95 -6.88 -18.93
C VAL A 204 4.71 -7.94 -17.87
N LEU A 205 5.73 -8.24 -17.08
CA LEU A 205 5.71 -9.32 -16.10
C LEU A 205 6.04 -8.74 -14.72
N LEU A 206 5.24 -9.06 -13.71
CA LEU A 206 5.59 -8.84 -12.31
C LEU A 206 6.00 -10.18 -11.68
N LEU A 207 7.27 -10.31 -11.29
CA LEU A 207 7.83 -11.51 -10.66
C LEU A 207 7.87 -11.36 -9.14
N ILE A 208 7.11 -12.21 -8.47
CA ILE A 208 6.90 -12.19 -7.02
C ILE A 208 7.50 -13.45 -6.41
N GLN A 209 8.35 -13.29 -5.40
CA GLN A 209 8.73 -14.36 -4.49
C GLN A 209 7.65 -14.53 -3.43
N ARG A 210 7.00 -15.70 -3.41
CA ARG A 210 5.77 -15.97 -2.65
C ARG A 210 5.96 -15.99 -1.13
N SER A 211 7.20 -16.20 -0.67
CA SER A 211 7.57 -16.14 0.75
C SER A 211 7.75 -14.71 1.28
N ARG A 212 7.74 -13.70 0.41
CA ARG A 212 7.83 -12.29 0.82
C ARG A 212 6.45 -11.69 0.96
N ASN A 213 6.36 -10.68 1.81
CA ASN A 213 5.14 -9.90 1.97
C ASN A 213 4.80 -9.17 0.68
N PHE A 214 3.55 -9.26 0.21
CA PHE A 214 3.13 -8.62 -1.03
C PHE A 214 3.19 -7.08 -0.97
N GLU A 215 3.06 -6.47 0.22
CA GLU A 215 3.28 -5.02 0.41
C GLU A 215 4.66 -4.54 -0.06
N GLU A 216 5.69 -5.39 0.04
CA GLU A 216 7.04 -5.06 -0.44
C GLU A 216 7.08 -4.84 -1.96
N TYR A 217 6.07 -5.32 -2.68
CA TYR A 217 5.94 -5.19 -4.13
C TYR A 217 5.09 -4.01 -4.57
N ARG A 218 4.62 -3.13 -3.67
CA ARG A 218 3.80 -1.96 -4.02
C ARG A 218 4.36 -1.14 -5.19
N ALA A 219 5.65 -0.81 -5.11
CA ALA A 219 6.36 -0.07 -6.14
C ALA A 219 6.40 -0.84 -7.47
N ASP A 220 6.71 -2.13 -7.43
CA ASP A 220 6.82 -2.96 -8.63
C ASP A 220 5.45 -3.23 -9.26
N PHE A 221 4.43 -3.46 -8.44
CA PHE A 221 3.05 -3.55 -8.88
C PHE A 221 2.58 -2.26 -9.55
N ARG A 222 2.94 -1.09 -9.00
CA ARG A 222 2.63 0.19 -9.65
C ARG A 222 3.26 0.28 -11.04
N LYS A 223 4.54 -0.09 -11.19
CA LYS A 223 5.22 -0.15 -12.50
C LYS A 223 4.48 -1.10 -13.46
N PHE A 224 4.15 -2.29 -12.99
CA PHE A 224 3.40 -3.30 -13.74
C PHE A 224 2.03 -2.76 -14.22
N ALA A 225 1.26 -2.13 -13.34
CA ALA A 225 -0.06 -1.58 -13.65
C ALA A 225 -0.01 -0.34 -14.57
N LEU A 226 1.08 0.44 -14.50
CA LEU A 226 1.32 1.56 -15.42
C LEU A 226 1.69 1.08 -16.82
N ASP A 227 2.44 -0.02 -16.93
CA ASP A 227 2.92 -0.53 -18.22
C ASP A 227 2.06 -1.63 -18.83
N SER A 228 1.08 -2.15 -18.09
CA SER A 228 0.06 -3.05 -18.60
C SER A 228 -1.31 -2.40 -18.66
N ASP A 229 -2.09 -2.67 -19.71
CA ASP A 229 -3.49 -2.29 -19.80
C ASP A 229 -4.48 -3.45 -19.57
N LEU A 230 -3.98 -4.69 -19.52
CA LEU A 230 -4.72 -5.89 -19.12
C LEU A 230 -3.80 -6.84 -18.34
N VAL A 231 -4.37 -7.57 -17.38
CA VAL A 231 -3.75 -8.78 -16.81
C VAL A 231 -4.36 -9.99 -17.53
N VAL A 232 -3.53 -10.79 -18.20
CA VAL A 232 -4.00 -11.82 -19.15
C VAL A 232 -3.74 -13.25 -18.70
N GLY A 233 -2.93 -13.43 -17.65
CA GLY A 233 -2.66 -14.73 -17.05
C GLY A 233 -1.59 -14.66 -15.97
N ALA A 234 -1.17 -15.83 -15.50
CA ALA A 234 -0.12 -15.98 -14.52
C ALA A 234 0.69 -17.27 -14.75
N ILE A 235 1.93 -17.29 -14.28
CA ILE A 235 2.77 -18.48 -14.25
C ILE A 235 3.27 -18.71 -12.83
N ARG A 236 2.95 -19.88 -12.26
CA ARG A 236 3.46 -20.33 -10.98
C ARG A 236 4.67 -21.25 -11.20
N VAL A 237 5.74 -20.99 -10.45
CA VAL A 237 7.02 -21.72 -10.54
C VAL A 237 7.28 -22.43 -9.22
N GLY A 238 6.83 -23.69 -9.15
CA GLY A 238 6.77 -24.44 -7.90
C GLY A 238 6.02 -23.67 -6.82
N GLU A 239 6.54 -23.71 -5.59
CA GLU A 239 5.97 -22.96 -4.44
C GLU A 239 6.64 -21.60 -4.23
N THR A 240 7.67 -21.28 -5.03
CA THR A 240 8.60 -20.18 -4.72
C THR A 240 8.22 -18.86 -5.36
N HIS A 241 7.78 -18.88 -6.62
CA HIS A 241 7.56 -17.67 -7.40
C HIS A 241 6.21 -17.68 -8.12
N LEU A 242 5.64 -16.49 -8.28
CA LEU A 242 4.48 -16.19 -9.10
C LEU A 242 4.85 -15.08 -10.08
N ALA A 243 4.60 -15.29 -11.36
CA ALA A 243 4.72 -14.27 -12.38
C ALA A 243 3.32 -13.87 -12.86
N LEU A 244 2.91 -12.63 -12.57
CA LEU A 244 1.70 -12.05 -13.16
C LEU A 244 2.03 -11.53 -14.56
N ILE A 245 1.19 -11.88 -15.54
CA ILE A 245 1.42 -11.59 -16.95
C ILE A 245 0.44 -10.52 -17.43
N GLY A 246 0.98 -9.37 -17.80
CA GLY A 246 0.26 -8.24 -18.36
C GLY A 246 0.51 -8.07 -19.86
N ARG A 247 -0.51 -7.61 -20.59
CA ARG A 247 -0.36 -7.10 -21.95
C ARG A 247 0.32 -5.74 -21.88
N GLU A 248 1.40 -5.55 -22.62
CA GLU A 248 2.07 -4.25 -22.70
C GLU A 248 1.12 -3.17 -23.24
N ARG A 249 1.08 -2.05 -22.52
CA ARG A 249 0.09 -1.00 -22.69
C ARG A 249 0.15 -0.34 -24.07
N GLU A 250 -1.02 -0.22 -24.69
CA GLU A 250 -1.28 0.67 -25.84
C GLU A 250 -2.38 1.68 -25.53
N THR A 251 -3.20 1.38 -24.54
CA THR A 251 -4.33 2.23 -24.14
C THR A 251 -3.84 3.35 -23.22
N SER A 252 -4.34 4.57 -23.45
CA SER A 252 -3.96 5.72 -22.62
C SER A 252 -4.33 5.49 -21.15
N LEU A 253 -3.55 6.07 -20.23
CA LEU A 253 -3.83 6.00 -18.78
C LEU A 253 -5.13 6.70 -18.40
N GLN A 254 -5.60 7.64 -19.23
CA GLN A 254 -6.88 8.29 -19.07
C GLN A 254 -8.06 7.35 -19.42
N ALA A 255 -7.92 6.55 -20.47
CA ALA A 255 -8.92 5.58 -20.90
C ALA A 255 -8.98 4.35 -19.99
N MET A 256 -7.82 3.85 -19.57
CA MET A 256 -7.69 2.68 -18.73
C MET A 256 -6.68 2.97 -17.62
N PRO A 257 -7.09 3.60 -16.51
CA PRO A 257 -6.16 3.93 -15.44
C PRO A 257 -5.54 2.65 -14.84
N PRO A 258 -4.34 2.74 -14.22
CA PRO A 258 -3.70 1.60 -13.60
C PRO A 258 -4.58 0.94 -12.53
N LEU A 259 -4.45 -0.38 -12.36
CA LEU A 259 -5.05 -1.08 -11.23
C LEU A 259 -4.45 -0.57 -9.91
N ARG A 260 -5.25 -0.61 -8.85
CA ARG A 260 -4.86 -0.22 -7.50
C ARG A 260 -4.14 -1.35 -6.80
N PHE A 261 -3.07 -0.97 -6.11
CA PHE A 261 -2.34 -1.93 -5.30
C PHE A 261 -3.20 -2.44 -4.14
N GLU A 262 -3.99 -1.58 -3.50
CA GLU A 262 -4.79 -1.94 -2.31
C GLU A 262 -5.79 -3.06 -2.63
N THR A 263 -6.48 -2.94 -3.76
CA THR A 263 -7.42 -3.96 -4.24
C THR A 263 -6.68 -5.21 -4.71
N ALA A 264 -5.57 -5.06 -5.45
CA ALA A 264 -4.78 -6.22 -5.87
C ALA A 264 -4.20 -6.98 -4.67
N ASN A 265 -3.76 -6.28 -3.62
CA ASN A 265 -3.21 -6.86 -2.41
C ASN A 265 -4.28 -7.64 -1.64
N LEU A 266 -5.45 -7.06 -1.46
CA LEU A 266 -6.60 -7.72 -0.84
C LEU A 266 -6.96 -9.03 -1.58
N LEU A 267 -7.02 -9.00 -2.91
CA LEU A 267 -7.33 -10.18 -3.73
C LEU A 267 -6.20 -11.19 -3.79
N ALA A 268 -4.95 -10.74 -3.75
CA ALA A 268 -3.79 -11.61 -3.83
C ALA A 268 -3.51 -12.37 -2.52
N THR A 269 -4.08 -11.90 -1.41
CA THR A 269 -3.75 -12.36 -0.05
C THR A 269 -4.94 -12.94 0.71
N THR A 270 -6.16 -12.80 0.19
CA THR A 270 -7.35 -13.44 0.75
C THR A 270 -7.31 -14.95 0.64
N ASP A 271 -7.81 -15.65 1.65
CA ASP A 271 -7.97 -17.10 1.70
C ASP A 271 -9.37 -17.56 1.27
N LYS A 272 -10.24 -16.63 0.87
CA LYS A 272 -11.60 -16.96 0.44
C LYS A 272 -11.60 -17.68 -0.90
N ALA A 273 -12.39 -18.75 -0.97
CA ALA A 273 -12.59 -19.52 -2.18
C ALA A 273 -13.46 -18.79 -3.21
N GLU A 274 -14.33 -17.87 -2.76
CA GLU A 274 -15.28 -17.14 -3.61
C GLU A 274 -15.47 -15.71 -3.10
N LEU A 275 -15.80 -14.81 -4.02
CA LEU A 275 -16.19 -13.43 -3.72
C LEU A 275 -17.67 -13.26 -4.10
N ALA A 276 -18.47 -12.72 -3.18
CA ALA A 276 -19.92 -12.64 -3.35
C ALA A 276 -20.38 -11.19 -3.51
N GLN A 277 -21.31 -10.95 -4.43
CA GLN A 277 -22.02 -9.69 -4.58
C GLN A 277 -23.47 -9.97 -5.00
N SER A 278 -24.48 -9.52 -4.27
CA SER A 278 -25.88 -9.78 -4.67
C SER A 278 -26.78 -8.57 -4.48
N TYR A 279 -27.87 -8.52 -5.25
CA TYR A 279 -28.96 -7.58 -5.03
C TYR A 279 -30.12 -8.35 -4.44
N GLU A 280 -30.37 -8.08 -3.18
CA GLU A 280 -31.25 -8.88 -2.35
C GLU A 280 -32.72 -8.48 -2.59
N ARG A 281 -33.21 -8.64 -3.82
CA ARG A 281 -34.57 -8.26 -4.27
C ARG A 281 -35.67 -9.09 -3.64
N ASN A 282 -35.31 -10.26 -3.12
CA ASN A 282 -36.22 -11.14 -2.37
C ASN A 282 -36.21 -10.81 -0.86
N GLN A 283 -35.44 -9.81 -0.40
CA GLN A 283 -35.56 -9.35 0.98
C GLN A 283 -36.91 -8.68 1.19
N LEU A 284 -37.45 -8.87 2.39
CA LEU A 284 -38.82 -8.51 2.76
C LEU A 284 -39.21 -7.05 2.45
N PHE A 285 -38.24 -6.12 2.46
CA PHE A 285 -38.49 -4.69 2.19
C PHE A 285 -38.00 -4.21 0.84
N ALA A 286 -37.24 -5.02 0.10
CA ALA A 286 -36.92 -4.70 -1.28
C ALA A 286 -38.22 -4.70 -2.11
N GLY A 287 -38.28 -3.83 -3.11
CA GLY A 287 -39.50 -3.66 -3.88
C GLY A 287 -39.76 -2.21 -4.27
N ARG A 288 -40.89 -2.01 -4.93
CA ARG A 288 -41.35 -0.69 -5.36
C ARG A 288 -41.63 0.20 -4.14
N LEU A 289 -41.08 1.42 -4.19
CA LEU A 289 -41.38 2.50 -3.27
C LEU A 289 -42.66 3.21 -3.74
N GLU A 290 -43.69 3.28 -2.91
CA GLU A 290 -44.96 3.93 -3.27
C GLU A 290 -44.99 5.43 -2.92
N LYS A 291 -44.08 5.89 -2.05
CA LYS A 291 -44.02 7.27 -1.53
C LYS A 291 -42.56 7.75 -1.42
N GLY A 292 -42.38 9.06 -1.21
CA GLY A 292 -41.07 9.70 -1.05
C GLY A 292 -40.47 10.20 -2.37
N GLU A 293 -39.24 10.73 -2.31
CA GLU A 293 -38.51 11.28 -3.47
C GLU A 293 -38.34 10.24 -4.59
N TYR A 294 -38.22 8.97 -4.23
CA TYR A 294 -38.00 7.85 -5.16
C TYR A 294 -39.27 7.06 -5.46
N ALA A 295 -40.46 7.63 -5.22
CA ALA A 295 -41.74 6.97 -5.51
C ALA A 295 -41.80 6.46 -6.96
N GLY A 296 -42.25 5.23 -7.14
CA GLY A 296 -42.29 4.52 -8.41
C GLY A 296 -41.04 3.69 -8.72
N SER A 297 -39.92 3.91 -8.01
CA SER A 297 -38.68 3.15 -8.19
C SER A 297 -38.67 1.86 -7.38
N ASP A 298 -37.98 0.84 -7.89
CA ASP A 298 -37.75 -0.44 -7.20
C ASP A 298 -36.38 -0.44 -6.52
N TRP A 299 -36.33 -0.68 -5.21
CA TRP A 299 -35.10 -0.66 -4.42
C TRP A 299 -34.69 -2.04 -3.92
N ALA A 300 -33.39 -2.26 -3.75
CA ALA A 300 -32.85 -3.44 -3.09
C ALA A 300 -31.54 -3.14 -2.36
N PRO A 301 -31.23 -3.85 -1.25
CA PRO A 301 -29.90 -3.79 -0.66
C PRO A 301 -28.87 -4.51 -1.52
N ILE A 302 -27.66 -3.98 -1.51
CA ILE A 302 -26.48 -4.57 -2.13
C ILE A 302 -25.70 -5.30 -1.05
N TYR A 303 -25.46 -6.59 -1.26
CA TYR A 303 -24.55 -7.39 -0.46
C TYR A 303 -23.21 -7.49 -1.18
N LEU A 304 -22.12 -7.38 -0.42
CA LEU A 304 -20.74 -7.60 -0.86
C LEU A 304 -20.05 -8.46 0.19
N SER A 305 -19.19 -9.39 -0.23
CA SER A 305 -18.28 -10.06 0.69
C SER A 305 -17.31 -9.04 1.33
N PRO A 306 -16.76 -9.32 2.52
CA PRO A 306 -15.90 -8.37 3.23
C PRO A 306 -14.73 -7.83 2.39
N GLU A 307 -14.14 -8.66 1.52
CA GLU A 307 -13.03 -8.32 0.63
C GLU A 307 -13.44 -7.39 -0.51
N LEU A 308 -14.74 -7.20 -0.75
CA LEU A 308 -15.25 -6.30 -1.78
C LEU A 308 -15.71 -4.97 -1.18
N ILE A 309 -16.08 -4.92 0.09
CA ILE A 309 -16.54 -3.71 0.76
C ILE A 309 -15.44 -2.64 0.72
N ASN A 310 -15.81 -1.42 0.33
CA ASN A 310 -14.91 -0.27 0.25
C ASN A 310 -13.67 -0.47 -0.65
N SER A 311 -13.74 -1.43 -1.59
CA SER A 311 -12.70 -1.69 -2.58
C SER A 311 -13.08 -1.14 -3.97
N GLU A 312 -12.08 -0.93 -4.84
CA GLU A 312 -12.34 -0.57 -6.23
C GLU A 312 -13.09 -1.71 -6.96
N LEU A 313 -12.75 -2.97 -6.70
CA LEU A 313 -13.43 -4.10 -7.34
C LEU A 313 -14.90 -4.18 -6.92
N GLY A 314 -15.23 -4.05 -5.63
CA GLY A 314 -16.61 -4.14 -5.16
C GLY A 314 -17.51 -3.06 -5.75
N SER A 315 -17.01 -1.83 -5.85
CA SER A 315 -17.75 -0.74 -6.49
C SER A 315 -17.82 -0.90 -8.02
N THR A 316 -16.75 -1.40 -8.65
CA THR A 316 -16.75 -1.73 -10.09
C THR A 316 -17.73 -2.87 -10.39
N LEU A 317 -17.88 -3.86 -9.51
CA LEU A 317 -18.87 -4.93 -9.64
C LEU A 317 -20.29 -4.37 -9.56
N ASN A 318 -20.56 -3.44 -8.64
CA ASN A 318 -21.86 -2.76 -8.57
C ASN A 318 -22.17 -1.98 -9.86
N LEU A 319 -21.20 -1.24 -10.41
CA LEU A 319 -21.36 -0.50 -11.67
C LEU A 319 -21.62 -1.46 -12.84
N THR A 320 -20.77 -2.47 -12.99
CA THR A 320 -20.84 -3.39 -14.14
C THR A 320 -22.05 -4.31 -14.09
N ASP A 321 -22.50 -4.72 -12.91
CA ASP A 321 -23.75 -5.46 -12.75
C ASP A 321 -24.94 -4.71 -13.36
N GLN A 322 -25.06 -3.43 -13.03
CA GLN A 322 -26.12 -2.58 -13.55
C GLN A 322 -26.01 -2.35 -15.05
N MET A 323 -24.79 -2.19 -15.56
CA MET A 323 -24.53 -2.12 -17.00
C MET A 323 -25.03 -3.39 -17.69
N LEU A 324 -24.64 -4.57 -17.21
CA LEU A 324 -25.05 -5.85 -17.80
C LEU A 324 -26.56 -6.06 -17.76
N LYS A 325 -27.20 -5.76 -16.63
CA LYS A 325 -28.66 -5.82 -16.46
C LYS A 325 -29.38 -4.88 -17.41
N SER A 326 -28.98 -3.60 -17.41
CA SER A 326 -29.57 -2.57 -18.27
C SER A 326 -29.41 -2.93 -19.76
N TRP A 327 -28.20 -3.31 -20.18
CA TRP A 327 -27.90 -3.60 -21.58
C TRP A 327 -28.58 -4.88 -22.06
N SER A 328 -28.61 -5.93 -21.25
CA SER A 328 -29.34 -7.18 -21.56
C SER A 328 -30.86 -6.96 -21.65
N MET A 329 -31.37 -5.94 -20.96
CA MET A 329 -32.76 -5.49 -21.02
C MET A 329 -32.99 -4.36 -22.05
N ALA A 330 -32.06 -4.17 -22.98
CA ALA A 330 -32.12 -3.15 -24.04
C ALA A 330 -32.39 -1.72 -23.51
N GLY A 331 -31.81 -1.37 -22.36
CA GLY A 331 -31.94 -0.07 -21.71
C GLY A 331 -33.27 0.17 -21.00
N ALA A 332 -34.16 -0.83 -20.95
CA ALA A 332 -35.47 -0.71 -20.30
C ALA A 332 -35.37 -0.52 -18.77
N VAL A 333 -34.25 -0.92 -18.17
CA VAL A 333 -33.93 -0.73 -16.76
C VAL A 333 -32.83 0.31 -16.63
N GLN A 334 -33.06 1.34 -15.82
CA GLN A 334 -32.06 2.35 -15.47
C GLN A 334 -31.86 2.36 -13.96
N TYR A 335 -30.65 2.72 -13.53
CA TYR A 335 -30.25 2.70 -12.13
C TYR A 335 -29.86 4.09 -11.66
N HIS A 336 -30.38 4.49 -10.49
CA HIS A 336 -30.16 5.84 -9.97
C HIS A 336 -28.77 5.99 -9.34
N GLY A 337 -28.08 7.08 -9.66
CA GLY A 337 -26.81 7.46 -9.05
C GLY A 337 -25.56 6.78 -9.64
N PHE A 338 -25.70 5.93 -10.66
CA PHE A 338 -24.58 5.25 -11.30
C PHE A 338 -24.32 5.83 -12.70
N ASP A 339 -23.11 6.33 -12.92
CA ASP A 339 -22.71 6.96 -14.19
C ASP A 339 -21.91 5.94 -15.03
N TYR A 340 -22.59 5.30 -15.98
CA TYR A 340 -22.00 4.37 -16.94
C TYR A 340 -22.48 4.68 -18.37
N PRO A 341 -21.66 4.39 -19.40
CA PRO A 341 -22.02 4.69 -20.78
C PRO A 341 -23.14 3.76 -21.28
N VAL A 342 -23.97 4.26 -22.19
CA VAL A 342 -24.95 3.46 -22.92
C VAL A 342 -24.37 3.06 -24.28
N PRO A 343 -24.33 1.77 -24.67
CA PRO A 343 -23.78 1.34 -25.95
C PRO A 343 -24.67 1.79 -27.11
N GLY A 344 -24.06 2.00 -28.29
CA GLY A 344 -24.80 2.44 -29.49
C GLY A 344 -25.79 1.40 -30.03
N THR A 345 -25.56 0.13 -29.74
CA THR A 345 -26.46 -1.00 -30.05
C THR A 345 -26.49 -1.94 -28.87
N PHE A 346 -27.67 -2.37 -28.42
CA PHE A 346 -27.82 -3.36 -27.35
C PHE A 346 -27.64 -4.81 -27.86
N PRO A 347 -27.32 -5.78 -26.97
CA PRO A 347 -27.27 -7.19 -27.33
C PRO A 347 -28.63 -7.72 -27.80
N PHE A 348 -28.64 -8.95 -28.31
CA PHE A 348 -29.85 -9.70 -28.65
C PHE A 348 -30.79 -8.98 -29.63
N GLY A 349 -30.21 -8.26 -30.60
CA GLY A 349 -30.98 -7.51 -31.60
C GLY A 349 -31.77 -6.33 -31.03
N GLY A 350 -31.34 -5.78 -29.88
CA GLY A 350 -31.96 -4.61 -29.28
C GLY A 350 -33.29 -4.88 -28.57
N LYS A 351 -33.58 -6.13 -28.23
CA LYS A 351 -34.80 -6.52 -27.50
C LYS A 351 -34.43 -7.06 -26.10
N PRO A 352 -35.23 -6.79 -25.06
CA PRO A 352 -34.99 -7.32 -23.72
C PRO A 352 -34.90 -8.84 -23.72
N ILE A 353 -33.88 -9.40 -23.06
CA ILE A 353 -33.68 -10.86 -22.99
C ILE A 353 -34.90 -11.60 -22.46
N MET A 354 -35.56 -11.07 -21.43
CA MET A 354 -36.77 -11.64 -20.83
C MET A 354 -37.87 -11.86 -21.88
N GLN A 355 -38.09 -10.88 -22.76
CA GLN A 355 -39.11 -10.98 -23.81
C GLN A 355 -38.77 -12.12 -24.79
N GLN A 356 -37.49 -12.27 -25.11
CA GLN A 356 -37.03 -13.29 -26.05
C GLN A 356 -37.02 -14.68 -25.44
N ALA A 357 -36.67 -14.80 -24.16
CA ALA A 357 -36.73 -16.05 -23.41
C ALA A 357 -38.17 -16.54 -23.28
N LYS A 358 -39.11 -15.67 -22.86
CA LYS A 358 -40.55 -15.97 -22.77
C LYS A 358 -41.17 -16.37 -24.12
N ALA A 359 -40.70 -15.79 -25.22
CA ALA A 359 -41.17 -16.18 -26.55
C ALA A 359 -40.76 -17.61 -26.94
N ARG A 360 -39.67 -18.14 -26.36
CA ARG A 360 -39.20 -19.52 -26.58
C ARG A 360 -39.81 -20.51 -25.58
N GLU A 361 -39.93 -20.10 -24.32
CA GLU A 361 -40.52 -20.90 -23.25
C GLU A 361 -41.40 -19.99 -22.36
N PRO A 362 -42.74 -20.01 -22.55
CA PRO A 362 -43.66 -19.14 -21.82
C PRO A 362 -43.68 -19.32 -20.29
N LYS A 363 -43.17 -20.45 -19.77
CA LYS A 363 -43.08 -20.71 -18.32
C LYS A 363 -42.00 -19.89 -17.62
N ILE A 364 -41.04 -19.34 -18.35
CA ILE A 364 -39.99 -18.50 -17.77
C ILE A 364 -40.64 -17.24 -17.18
N GLN A 365 -40.55 -17.06 -15.87
CA GLN A 365 -41.07 -15.87 -15.19
C GLN A 365 -39.96 -14.90 -14.79
N GLU A 366 -38.74 -15.40 -14.65
CA GLU A 366 -37.59 -14.64 -14.16
C GLU A 366 -36.31 -14.91 -14.98
N THR A 367 -35.39 -13.94 -14.93
CA THR A 367 -34.04 -14.06 -15.49
C THR A 367 -33.03 -13.66 -14.42
N LEU A 368 -31.96 -14.42 -14.32
CA LEU A 368 -30.79 -14.03 -13.54
C LEU A 368 -29.89 -13.11 -14.37
N PHE A 369 -28.95 -12.47 -13.68
CA PHE A 369 -27.93 -11.64 -14.30
C PHE A 369 -26.70 -11.75 -13.43
N ASN A 370 -25.93 -12.82 -13.57
CA ASN A 370 -24.80 -13.09 -12.70
C ASN A 370 -23.51 -13.18 -13.48
N TRP A 371 -22.43 -12.61 -12.95
CA TRP A 371 -21.10 -12.91 -13.47
C TRP A 371 -20.81 -14.39 -13.32
N ASN A 372 -20.18 -14.96 -14.34
CA ASN A 372 -19.83 -16.36 -14.39
C ASN A 372 -18.34 -16.51 -14.67
N THR A 373 -17.60 -17.04 -13.69
CA THR A 373 -16.17 -17.34 -13.83
C THR A 373 -15.91 -18.73 -14.40
N THR A 374 -16.93 -19.59 -14.47
CA THR A 374 -16.88 -20.91 -15.09
C THR A 374 -16.45 -20.79 -16.55
N GLY A 375 -15.34 -21.43 -16.89
CA GLY A 375 -14.76 -21.41 -18.22
C GLY A 375 -14.30 -20.03 -18.67
N ALA A 376 -14.07 -19.09 -17.74
CA ALA A 376 -13.38 -17.84 -18.01
C ALA A 376 -11.86 -18.01 -17.90
N TYR A 377 -11.42 -18.96 -17.08
CA TYR A 377 -10.02 -19.29 -16.84
C TYR A 377 -9.81 -20.80 -16.95
N SER A 378 -8.56 -21.18 -17.16
CA SER A 378 -8.12 -22.57 -16.98
C SER A 378 -6.71 -22.57 -16.39
N LEU A 379 -6.40 -23.61 -15.62
CA LEU A 379 -5.08 -23.86 -15.04
C LEU A 379 -4.49 -25.09 -15.72
N MET A 380 -3.31 -24.97 -16.31
CA MET A 380 -2.60 -26.13 -16.89
C MET A 380 -1.35 -26.44 -16.08
N ILE A 381 -1.23 -27.70 -15.67
CA ILE A 381 -0.06 -28.23 -14.98
C ILE A 381 0.91 -28.79 -16.02
N HIS A 382 2.14 -28.31 -15.98
CA HIS A 382 3.24 -28.75 -16.84
C HIS A 382 4.22 -29.57 -16.00
N PRO A 383 4.11 -30.91 -15.99
CA PRO A 383 5.09 -31.76 -15.32
C PRO A 383 6.46 -31.60 -15.99
N MET A 384 7.51 -31.46 -15.19
CA MET A 384 8.90 -31.51 -15.67
C MET A 384 9.59 -32.76 -15.13
N ASN A 385 10.27 -33.51 -16.00
CA ASN A 385 11.11 -34.64 -15.60
C ASN A 385 12.32 -34.12 -14.80
N GLY A 386 12.29 -34.28 -13.47
CA GLY A 386 13.41 -33.95 -12.58
C GLY A 386 13.63 -32.46 -12.28
N GLY A 387 12.63 -31.60 -12.50
CA GLY A 387 12.71 -30.15 -12.25
C GLY A 387 11.47 -29.57 -11.55
N THR A 388 11.51 -28.28 -11.23
CA THR A 388 10.38 -27.55 -10.62
C THR A 388 9.16 -27.55 -11.55
N ALA A 389 8.02 -28.04 -11.08
CA ALA A 389 6.78 -28.02 -11.85
C ALA A 389 6.33 -26.58 -12.14
N TRP A 390 5.79 -26.37 -13.34
CA TRP A 390 5.24 -25.08 -13.75
C TRP A 390 3.74 -25.20 -13.90
N GLN A 391 3.03 -24.13 -13.56
CA GLN A 391 1.61 -24.03 -13.84
C GLN A 391 1.34 -22.72 -14.55
N THR A 392 0.48 -22.78 -15.55
CA THR A 392 0.04 -21.60 -16.30
C THR A 392 -1.44 -21.41 -16.06
N LEU A 393 -1.82 -20.25 -15.56
CA LEU A 393 -3.20 -19.76 -15.56
C LEU A 393 -3.37 -18.89 -16.80
N ALA A 394 -4.35 -19.21 -17.63
CA ALA A 394 -4.64 -18.45 -18.85
C ALA A 394 -6.07 -17.94 -18.83
N SER A 395 -6.26 -16.66 -19.13
CA SER A 395 -7.59 -16.11 -19.35
C SER A 395 -8.07 -16.41 -20.77
N LEU A 396 -9.30 -16.93 -20.88
CA LEU A 396 -9.91 -17.16 -22.18
C LEU A 396 -10.26 -15.85 -22.89
N ASN A 397 -10.55 -14.78 -22.16
CA ASN A 397 -10.91 -13.46 -22.71
C ASN A 397 -10.53 -12.36 -21.74
N SER A 398 -10.30 -11.14 -22.23
CA SER A 398 -9.88 -10.01 -21.41
C SER A 398 -10.89 -8.86 -21.35
N GLY A 399 -11.90 -8.86 -22.24
CA GLY A 399 -12.83 -7.74 -22.37
C GLY A 399 -14.03 -7.77 -21.42
N SER A 400 -14.42 -8.95 -20.93
CA SER A 400 -15.53 -9.14 -20.00
C SER A 400 -15.54 -10.59 -19.50
N LEU A 401 -16.22 -10.87 -18.37
CA LEU A 401 -16.53 -12.24 -17.96
C LEU A 401 -17.83 -12.73 -18.65
N PRO A 402 -18.08 -14.05 -18.70
CA PRO A 402 -19.38 -14.59 -19.05
C PRO A 402 -20.50 -14.13 -18.10
N VAL A 403 -21.74 -14.13 -18.59
CA VAL A 403 -22.94 -13.81 -17.80
C VAL A 403 -23.88 -15.01 -17.84
N ILE A 404 -24.44 -15.38 -16.68
CA ILE A 404 -25.51 -16.37 -16.54
C ILE A 404 -26.86 -15.65 -16.49
N TYR A 405 -27.84 -16.20 -17.22
CA TYR A 405 -29.20 -15.65 -17.30
C TYR A 405 -30.28 -16.52 -16.65
N LYS A 406 -29.91 -17.68 -16.09
CA LYS A 406 -30.82 -18.65 -15.47
C LYS A 406 -30.31 -19.09 -14.10
N ASP A 407 -31.21 -19.60 -13.27
CA ASP A 407 -30.80 -20.37 -12.09
C ASP A 407 -30.19 -21.71 -12.53
N GLU A 408 -29.02 -22.04 -11.96
CA GLU A 408 -28.35 -23.32 -12.18
C GLU A 408 -29.20 -24.51 -11.70
N SER A 409 -30.11 -24.29 -10.75
CA SER A 409 -31.08 -25.30 -10.31
C SER A 409 -32.15 -25.64 -11.36
N GLN A 410 -32.21 -24.89 -12.47
CA GLN A 410 -33.20 -25.04 -13.55
C GLN A 410 -32.56 -25.51 -14.87
N PRO A 411 -31.96 -26.72 -14.93
CA PRO A 411 -31.29 -27.24 -16.14
C PRO A 411 -32.23 -27.39 -17.34
N ALA A 412 -33.54 -27.44 -17.11
CA ALA A 412 -34.55 -27.50 -18.17
C ALA A 412 -34.53 -26.28 -19.10
N TYR A 413 -33.97 -25.14 -18.67
CA TYR A 413 -33.93 -23.89 -19.46
C TYR A 413 -32.59 -23.64 -20.17
N ASP A 414 -31.65 -24.59 -20.11
CA ASP A 414 -30.31 -24.44 -20.71
C ASP A 414 -30.37 -24.25 -22.23
N ALA A 415 -31.27 -24.98 -22.90
CA ALA A 415 -31.49 -24.85 -24.33
C ALA A 415 -32.04 -23.46 -24.73
N VAL A 416 -32.69 -22.76 -23.79
CA VAL A 416 -33.23 -21.41 -24.01
C VAL A 416 -32.15 -20.35 -23.74
N PHE A 417 -31.49 -20.41 -22.58
CA PHE A 417 -30.56 -19.39 -22.12
C PHE A 417 -29.13 -19.56 -22.63
N GLY A 418 -28.67 -20.78 -22.88
CA GLY A 418 -27.30 -21.06 -23.35
C GLY A 418 -26.88 -20.21 -24.57
N PRO A 419 -27.71 -20.09 -25.63
CA PRO A 419 -27.43 -19.20 -26.75
C PRO A 419 -27.32 -17.73 -26.35
N PHE A 420 -28.15 -17.24 -25.42
CA PHE A 420 -28.07 -15.86 -24.94
C PHE A 420 -26.81 -15.61 -24.12
N GLU A 421 -26.37 -16.58 -23.31
CA GLU A 421 -25.11 -16.47 -22.56
C GLU A 421 -23.90 -16.39 -23.50
N ASP A 422 -23.88 -17.16 -24.58
CA ASP A 422 -22.79 -17.15 -25.56
C ASP A 422 -22.81 -15.88 -26.44
N ASP A 423 -23.98 -15.45 -26.88
CA ASP A 423 -24.18 -14.21 -27.65
C ASP A 423 -23.85 -12.98 -26.80
N GLY A 424 -24.36 -12.94 -25.56
CA GLY A 424 -24.11 -11.88 -24.59
C GLY A 424 -22.63 -11.79 -24.26
N TYR A 425 -21.98 -12.93 -23.98
CA TYR A 425 -20.54 -12.97 -23.73
C TYR A 425 -19.74 -12.47 -24.92
N THR A 426 -20.11 -12.87 -26.14
CA THR A 426 -19.46 -12.39 -27.36
C THR A 426 -19.63 -10.89 -27.55
N TYR A 427 -20.83 -10.38 -27.31
CA TYR A 427 -21.13 -8.96 -27.39
C TYR A 427 -20.33 -8.15 -26.35
N PHE A 428 -20.44 -8.47 -25.05
CA PHE A 428 -19.83 -7.65 -23.98
C PHE A 428 -18.31 -7.59 -24.08
N ARG A 429 -17.63 -8.69 -24.40
CA ARG A 429 -16.16 -8.69 -24.56
C ARG A 429 -15.68 -7.83 -25.74
N THR A 430 -16.55 -7.56 -26.72
CA THR A 430 -16.19 -6.74 -27.90
C THR A 430 -16.46 -5.25 -27.73
N LEU A 431 -17.17 -4.85 -26.67
CA LEU A 431 -17.51 -3.44 -26.43
C LEU A 431 -16.31 -2.56 -26.13
N ARG A 432 -15.19 -3.15 -25.68
CA ARG A 432 -14.01 -2.40 -25.22
C ARG A 432 -14.33 -1.44 -24.06
N ASP A 433 -15.17 -1.89 -23.14
CA ASP A 433 -15.49 -1.14 -21.92
C ASP A 433 -14.37 -1.30 -20.86
N PRO A 434 -13.83 -0.19 -20.33
CA PRO A 434 -12.76 -0.24 -19.31
C PRO A 434 -13.18 -0.91 -18.00
N LEU A 435 -14.43 -0.76 -17.55
CA LEU A 435 -14.89 -1.34 -16.29
C LEU A 435 -15.03 -2.86 -16.41
N LEU A 436 -15.58 -3.36 -17.53
CA LEU A 436 -15.66 -4.80 -17.80
C LEU A 436 -14.27 -5.44 -17.88
N ALA A 437 -13.32 -4.81 -18.57
CA ALA A 437 -11.95 -5.30 -18.68
C ALA A 437 -11.19 -5.29 -17.33
N ARG A 438 -11.50 -4.31 -16.46
CA ARG A 438 -10.97 -4.23 -15.09
C ARG A 438 -11.45 -5.37 -14.21
N VAL A 439 -12.74 -5.71 -14.28
CA VAL A 439 -13.29 -6.88 -13.55
C VAL A 439 -12.52 -8.15 -13.93
N THR A 440 -12.30 -8.38 -15.24
CA THR A 440 -11.53 -9.53 -15.70
C THR A 440 -10.08 -9.50 -15.21
N SER A 441 -9.40 -8.35 -15.25
CA SER A 441 -8.01 -8.24 -14.81
C SER A 441 -7.84 -8.49 -13.30
N TYR A 442 -8.74 -7.97 -12.47
CA TYR A 442 -8.74 -8.25 -11.03
C TYR A 442 -9.06 -9.72 -10.73
N GLN A 443 -9.95 -10.34 -11.50
CA GLN A 443 -10.23 -11.75 -11.37
C GLN A 443 -9.02 -12.62 -11.73
N VAL A 444 -8.21 -12.27 -12.74
CA VAL A 444 -6.96 -13.00 -12.99
C VAL A 444 -6.02 -12.97 -11.78
N ILE A 445 -5.92 -11.84 -11.08
CA ILE A 445 -5.11 -11.72 -9.86
C ILE A 445 -5.65 -12.67 -8.78
N PHE A 446 -6.94 -12.58 -8.47
CA PHE A 446 -7.60 -13.45 -7.48
C PHE A 446 -7.41 -14.94 -7.80
N GLN A 447 -7.66 -15.35 -9.04
CA GLN A 447 -7.53 -16.74 -9.50
C GLN A 447 -6.08 -17.25 -9.44
N SER A 448 -5.09 -16.36 -9.62
CA SER A 448 -3.67 -16.75 -9.61
C SER A 448 -3.12 -17.06 -8.21
N THR A 449 -3.79 -16.58 -7.17
CA THR A 449 -3.36 -16.69 -5.77
C THR A 449 -4.33 -17.44 -4.89
N ARG A 450 -5.60 -17.64 -5.30
CA ARG A 450 -6.65 -18.28 -4.50
C ARG A 450 -6.18 -19.51 -3.72
N ASP A 451 -5.63 -20.50 -4.41
CA ASP A 451 -5.30 -21.78 -3.77
C ASP A 451 -4.12 -21.68 -2.83
N HIS A 452 -3.23 -20.70 -3.03
CA HIS A 452 -2.19 -20.42 -2.07
C HIS A 452 -1.91 -18.91 -2.08
N PRO A 453 -2.55 -18.18 -1.16
CA PRO A 453 -2.45 -16.72 -1.09
C PRO A 453 -1.01 -16.26 -0.87
N LEU A 454 -0.71 -15.01 -1.26
CA LEU A 454 0.57 -14.40 -0.96
C LEU A 454 0.66 -14.02 0.53
N SER A 455 1.88 -13.95 1.05
CA SER A 455 2.12 -13.55 2.44
C SER A 455 1.81 -12.06 2.63
N THR A 456 1.28 -11.68 3.79
CA THR A 456 1.10 -10.28 4.22
C THR A 456 2.00 -9.98 5.43
N ALA A 457 2.44 -8.72 5.59
CA ALA A 457 2.79 -8.24 6.93
C ALA A 457 1.46 -8.01 7.61
N LEU A 458 1.18 -8.78 8.65
CA LEU A 458 0.02 -8.60 9.52
C LEU A 458 -0.30 -7.10 9.72
N PRO A 459 -1.41 -6.58 9.18
CA PRO A 459 -1.99 -5.36 9.68
C PRO A 459 -2.94 -5.74 10.81
N ILE A 460 -2.69 -5.11 11.94
CA ILE A 460 -3.46 -5.14 13.18
C ILE A 460 -4.91 -4.73 12.88
N HIS A 461 -5.87 -5.61 13.12
CA HIS A 461 -7.10 -5.35 13.88
C HIS A 461 -7.71 -6.68 14.33
N LYS A 462 -7.04 -7.33 15.30
CA LYS A 462 -7.71 -8.20 16.27
C LYS A 462 -7.82 -7.43 17.58
N ALA A 463 -9.02 -6.98 17.90
CA ALA A 463 -9.42 -6.48 19.22
C ALA A 463 -10.93 -6.71 19.33
N ALA A 464 -11.54 -7.08 20.44
CA ALA A 464 -11.12 -7.70 21.69
C ALA A 464 -12.44 -8.22 22.29
N ALA A 465 -12.44 -9.40 22.92
CA ALA A 465 -13.60 -9.95 23.59
C ALA A 465 -13.77 -9.34 25.00
N ALA A 466 -15.01 -8.97 25.41
CA ALA A 466 -15.53 -9.09 26.79
C ALA A 466 -17.00 -8.62 27.00
N ASN A 467 -17.77 -9.51 27.64
CA ASN A 467 -18.94 -9.39 28.56
C ASN A 467 -20.30 -8.77 28.14
N VAL A 468 -21.36 -9.59 28.25
CA VAL A 468 -22.70 -9.35 27.66
C VAL A 468 -23.85 -9.19 28.67
N GLU A 469 -23.65 -9.37 29.97
CA GLU A 469 -24.80 -9.50 30.90
C GLU A 469 -25.37 -8.18 31.47
N SER A 470 -24.87 -7.01 31.03
CA SER A 470 -25.40 -5.68 31.41
C SER A 470 -26.36 -5.06 30.37
N VAL A 471 -26.58 -5.73 29.23
CA VAL A 471 -27.15 -5.10 28.02
C VAL A 471 -28.69 -5.10 28.05
N ARG A 472 -29.33 -6.11 28.62
CA ARG A 472 -30.80 -6.27 28.64
C ARG A 472 -31.54 -5.14 29.36
N ALA A 473 -31.08 -4.72 30.55
CA ALA A 473 -31.67 -3.62 31.30
C ALA A 473 -31.31 -2.23 30.72
N LYS A 474 -30.24 -2.15 29.92
CA LYS A 474 -29.79 -0.90 29.28
C LYS A 474 -30.49 -0.64 27.96
N ILE A 475 -30.79 -1.66 27.14
CA ILE A 475 -31.54 -1.51 25.88
C ILE A 475 -32.97 -0.99 26.14
N GLU A 476 -33.66 -1.51 27.16
CA GLU A 476 -35.00 -0.99 27.53
C GLU A 476 -34.95 0.46 28.03
N LYS A 477 -33.86 0.85 28.69
CA LYS A 477 -33.63 2.23 29.16
C LYS A 477 -33.25 3.17 28.00
N LEU A 478 -32.43 2.70 27.05
CA LEU A 478 -32.02 3.44 25.86
C LEU A 478 -33.20 3.65 24.92
N LEU A 479 -34.03 2.64 24.71
CA LEU A 479 -35.25 2.73 23.90
C LEU A 479 -36.23 3.75 24.52
N LYS A 480 -36.40 3.75 25.84
CA LYS A 480 -37.24 4.72 26.56
C LYS A 480 -36.66 6.14 26.55
N ALA A 481 -35.34 6.29 26.58
CA ALA A 481 -34.65 7.59 26.48
C ALA A 481 -34.66 8.14 25.05
N THR A 482 -34.53 7.29 24.04
CA THR A 482 -34.57 7.66 22.61
C THR A 482 -35.96 8.13 22.20
N LEU A 483 -37.01 7.51 22.75
CA LEU A 483 -38.39 7.96 22.62
C LEU A 483 -38.66 9.32 23.30
N ASN A 484 -37.89 9.68 24.32
CA ASN A 484 -37.95 11.01 24.95
C ASN A 484 -37.09 12.06 24.19
N LEU A 485 -36.01 11.64 23.54
CA LEU A 485 -35.14 12.48 22.69
C LEU A 485 -35.81 12.93 21.39
N ALA A 486 -36.71 12.12 20.83
CA ALA A 486 -37.55 12.51 19.69
C ALA A 486 -38.49 13.71 20.00
N ALA A 487 -38.60 14.12 21.27
CA ALA A 487 -39.38 15.28 21.72
C ALA A 487 -38.51 16.51 22.10
N VAL A 488 -37.19 16.44 21.92
CA VAL A 488 -36.23 17.51 22.29
C VAL A 488 -36.00 18.45 21.11
N ASP A 489 -35.98 19.76 21.36
CA ASP A 489 -35.74 20.76 20.32
C ASP A 489 -34.28 20.77 19.83
N GLU A 490 -34.08 21.17 18.57
CA GLU A 490 -32.81 21.12 17.84
C GLU A 490 -31.66 21.86 18.52
N ARG A 491 -31.94 22.92 19.28
CA ARG A 491 -30.94 23.72 19.99
C ARG A 491 -30.39 22.99 21.21
N THR A 492 -31.26 22.27 21.90
CA THR A 492 -30.90 21.42 23.04
C THR A 492 -30.11 20.19 22.59
N LEU A 493 -30.43 19.64 21.41
CA LEU A 493 -29.70 18.54 20.79
C LEU A 493 -28.28 18.97 20.34
N ALA A 494 -28.16 20.12 19.68
CA ALA A 494 -26.88 20.65 19.23
C ALA A 494 -25.92 20.92 20.41
N ASN A 495 -26.41 21.56 21.48
CA ASN A 495 -25.63 21.81 22.69
C ASN A 495 -25.20 20.51 23.38
N SER A 496 -26.07 19.50 23.42
CA SER A 496 -25.75 18.20 24.04
C SER A 496 -24.68 17.45 23.24
N CYS A 497 -24.73 17.51 21.90
CA CYS A 497 -23.69 16.92 21.06
C CYS A 497 -22.36 17.68 21.12
N GLU A 498 -22.36 19.01 21.24
CA GLU A 498 -21.12 19.77 21.47
C GLU A 498 -20.47 19.40 22.80
N ILE A 499 -21.27 19.26 23.87
CA ILE A 499 -20.78 18.83 25.20
C ILE A 499 -20.20 17.41 25.13
N ALA A 500 -20.87 16.49 24.44
CA ALA A 500 -20.42 15.10 24.31
C ALA A 500 -19.11 14.98 23.49
N VAL A 501 -18.91 15.85 22.49
CA VAL A 501 -17.66 15.93 21.72
C VAL A 501 -16.52 16.50 22.57
N ILE A 502 -16.78 17.55 23.35
CA ILE A 502 -15.82 18.11 24.30
C ILE A 502 -15.43 17.07 25.36
N ALA A 503 -16.37 16.21 25.77
CA ALA A 503 -16.13 15.11 26.70
C ALA A 503 -15.42 13.90 26.07
N GLY A 504 -15.15 13.93 24.75
CA GLY A 504 -14.53 12.82 24.01
C GLY A 504 -15.45 11.61 23.80
N GLU A 505 -16.75 11.76 24.07
CA GLU A 505 -17.77 10.70 23.93
C GLU A 505 -18.18 10.51 22.47
N PHE A 506 -18.05 11.55 21.63
CA PHE A 506 -18.22 11.46 20.18
C PHE A 506 -17.08 12.17 19.46
N ARG A 507 -16.67 11.64 18.29
CA ARG A 507 -15.55 12.20 17.52
C ARG A 507 -15.88 13.53 16.83
N SER A 508 -17.16 13.81 16.59
CA SER A 508 -17.65 15.08 16.07
C SER A 508 -19.11 15.28 16.42
N THR A 509 -19.55 16.54 16.39
CA THR A 509 -20.94 16.90 16.67
C THR A 509 -21.86 16.26 15.63
N ASP A 510 -21.39 16.08 14.40
CA ASP A 510 -22.13 15.45 13.31
C ASP A 510 -22.23 13.93 13.49
N ALA A 511 -21.21 13.25 14.01
CA ALA A 511 -21.29 11.85 14.37
C ALA A 511 -22.31 11.61 15.50
N CYS A 512 -22.34 12.50 16.50
CA CYS A 512 -23.35 12.49 17.56
C CYS A 512 -24.77 12.73 17.00
N LYS A 513 -24.94 13.72 16.11
CA LYS A 513 -26.21 14.01 15.46
C LYS A 513 -26.68 12.86 14.58
N GLN A 514 -25.79 12.21 13.83
CA GLN A 514 -26.11 11.04 13.01
C GLN A 514 -26.53 9.84 13.87
N ALA A 515 -25.82 9.56 14.96
CA ALA A 515 -26.17 8.49 15.89
C ALA A 515 -27.54 8.74 16.56
N ILE A 516 -27.82 9.97 16.98
CA ILE A 516 -29.12 10.34 17.56
C ILE A 516 -30.22 10.34 16.50
N ALA A 517 -29.96 10.85 15.29
CA ALA A 517 -30.91 10.81 14.17
C ALA A 517 -31.28 9.37 13.81
N LEU A 518 -30.30 8.47 13.73
CA LEU A 518 -30.53 7.04 13.48
C LEU A 518 -31.33 6.40 14.62
N GLY A 519 -31.03 6.74 15.87
CA GLY A 519 -31.80 6.29 17.04
C GLY A 519 -33.26 6.79 17.03
N VAL A 520 -33.48 8.07 16.73
CA VAL A 520 -34.80 8.70 16.62
C VAL A 520 -35.59 8.12 15.45
N LEU A 521 -34.95 7.91 14.28
CA LEU A 521 -35.56 7.24 13.12
C LEU A 521 -35.93 5.79 13.42
N THR A 522 -35.06 5.04 14.11
CA THR A 522 -35.34 3.66 14.52
C THR A 522 -36.49 3.60 15.53
N GLY A 523 -36.51 4.52 16.49
CA GLY A 523 -37.61 4.67 17.45
C GLY A 523 -38.93 5.11 16.79
N ALA A 524 -38.86 6.01 15.81
CA ALA A 524 -40.02 6.49 15.05
C ALA A 524 -40.56 5.43 14.09
N ALA A 525 -39.70 4.64 13.44
CA ALA A 525 -40.08 3.48 12.63
C ALA A 525 -40.74 2.40 13.50
N TYR A 526 -40.19 2.12 14.69
CA TYR A 526 -40.82 1.23 15.66
C TYR A 526 -42.20 1.73 16.13
N GLN A 527 -42.36 3.03 16.39
CA GLN A 527 -43.65 3.59 16.81
C GLN A 527 -44.71 3.63 15.71
N ARG A 528 -44.30 3.91 14.48
CA ARG A 528 -45.18 4.03 13.29
C ARG A 528 -45.53 2.68 12.67
N GLY A 529 -44.66 1.67 12.86
CA GLY A 529 -44.90 0.33 12.36
C GLY A 529 -46.18 -0.31 12.93
N SER A 530 -46.79 -1.17 12.13
CA SER A 530 -48.05 -1.83 12.46
C SER A 530 -47.96 -2.60 13.80
N PRO A 531 -49.09 -2.81 14.52
CA PRO A 531 -49.10 -3.65 15.71
C PRO A 531 -48.52 -5.07 15.48
N ALA A 532 -48.70 -5.62 14.27
CA ALA A 532 -48.12 -6.89 13.86
C ALA A 532 -46.59 -6.80 13.73
N PHE A 533 -46.06 -5.76 13.09
CA PHE A 533 -44.63 -5.48 12.99
C PHE A 533 -43.99 -5.36 14.38
N ARG A 534 -44.59 -4.57 15.28
CA ARG A 534 -44.10 -4.38 16.66
C ARG A 534 -44.08 -5.67 17.47
N LYS A 535 -45.15 -6.46 17.39
CA LYS A 535 -45.28 -7.75 18.11
C LYS A 535 -44.28 -8.77 17.57
N ALA A 536 -44.17 -8.89 16.25
CA ALA A 536 -43.28 -9.83 15.59
C ALA A 536 -41.80 -9.50 15.89
N LEU A 537 -41.43 -8.22 15.91
CA LEU A 537 -40.09 -7.76 16.31
C LEU A 537 -39.80 -8.09 17.77
N THR A 538 -40.79 -7.93 18.64
CA THR A 538 -40.68 -8.26 20.07
C THR A 538 -40.52 -9.77 20.28
N ASP A 539 -41.31 -10.60 19.59
CA ASP A 539 -41.26 -12.06 19.71
C ASP A 539 -39.94 -12.63 19.12
N PHE A 540 -39.42 -12.04 18.05
CA PHE A 540 -38.16 -12.42 17.40
C PHE A 540 -36.92 -12.14 18.26
N LEU A 541 -36.88 -10.98 18.92
CA LEU A 541 -35.79 -10.61 19.84
C LEU A 541 -35.75 -11.50 21.10
N LEU A 542 -36.78 -12.32 21.33
CA LEU A 542 -36.93 -13.18 22.49
C LEU A 542 -36.70 -14.69 22.20
N ASP A 543 -36.50 -15.10 20.93
CA ASP A 543 -36.28 -16.52 20.56
C ASP A 543 -34.80 -16.95 20.66
N ARG A 544 -34.55 -18.03 21.41
CA ARG A 544 -33.22 -18.56 21.76
C ARG A 544 -32.58 -19.48 20.72
N ASN A 545 -33.34 -19.99 19.74
CA ASN A 545 -32.84 -21.02 18.79
C ASN A 545 -32.26 -20.45 17.48
N LEU A 546 -31.97 -19.15 17.46
CA LEU A 546 -31.61 -18.40 16.26
C LEU A 546 -30.29 -18.86 15.59
N GLY A 547 -29.29 -19.25 16.39
CA GLY A 547 -27.96 -19.60 15.89
C GLY A 547 -27.89 -20.84 15.00
N GLN A 548 -28.89 -21.73 15.06
CA GLN A 548 -28.91 -22.96 14.25
C GLN A 548 -29.73 -22.83 12.96
N ARG A 549 -30.58 -21.81 12.82
CA ARG A 549 -31.48 -21.66 11.65
C ARG A 549 -30.95 -20.67 10.61
N VAL A 550 -30.03 -19.79 11.00
CA VAL A 550 -29.39 -18.84 10.07
C VAL A 550 -28.12 -19.50 9.51
N GLY A 551 -28.30 -20.35 8.49
CA GLY A 551 -27.18 -20.91 7.73
C GLY A 551 -26.35 -19.77 7.11
N ASN A 552 -25.02 -19.87 7.22
CA ASN A 552 -24.00 -18.98 6.65
C ASN A 552 -23.61 -17.72 7.46
N VAL A 553 -23.74 -17.73 8.79
CA VAL A 553 -22.91 -16.85 9.63
C VAL A 553 -21.62 -17.58 9.96
N ASP A 554 -20.49 -16.90 9.79
CA ASP A 554 -19.14 -17.39 10.11
C ASP A 554 -19.13 -18.05 11.51
N PRO A 555 -18.75 -19.34 11.63
CA PRO A 555 -18.65 -20.03 12.91
C PRO A 555 -17.79 -19.28 13.92
N ASP A 556 -16.82 -18.46 13.51
CA ASP A 556 -15.98 -17.66 14.41
C ASP A 556 -16.69 -16.41 14.96
N LEU A 557 -17.62 -15.80 14.20
CA LEU A 557 -18.54 -14.79 14.72
C LEU A 557 -19.56 -15.41 15.67
N THR A 558 -19.98 -16.64 15.37
CA THR A 558 -20.93 -17.39 16.19
C THR A 558 -20.27 -17.94 17.47
N ALA A 559 -18.98 -18.32 17.41
CA ALA A 559 -18.21 -18.85 18.54
C ALA A 559 -17.79 -17.75 19.54
N HIS A 560 -17.56 -16.52 19.07
CA HIS A 560 -17.39 -15.36 19.96
C HIS A 560 -18.72 -14.91 20.60
N ALA A 561 -19.85 -15.27 20.00
CA ALA A 561 -21.19 -14.93 20.51
C ALA A 561 -21.79 -15.99 21.44
N LEU A 562 -21.28 -17.24 21.45
CA LEU A 562 -21.98 -18.38 22.08
C LEU A 562 -21.22 -19.17 23.15
N ILE A 563 -19.94 -18.94 23.45
CA ILE A 563 -19.22 -19.77 24.43
C ILE A 563 -19.30 -19.18 25.85
N ASP A 564 -20.06 -19.90 26.68
CA ASP A 564 -20.12 -19.94 28.16
C ASP A 564 -20.67 -18.73 28.93
N PHE A 565 -22.01 -18.60 28.87
CA PHE A 565 -22.84 -17.97 29.90
C PHE A 565 -22.85 -18.79 31.22
N GLY A 566 -21.71 -18.82 31.91
CA GLY A 566 -21.54 -19.40 33.25
C GLY A 566 -21.68 -18.34 34.35
N PHE A 567 -22.70 -18.51 35.20
CA PHE A 567 -23.13 -17.58 36.25
C PHE A 567 -22.05 -17.24 37.30
N GLY A 568 -21.78 -15.94 37.54
CA GLY A 568 -21.14 -15.48 38.79
C GLY A 568 -20.45 -14.11 38.80
N THR A 569 -21.15 -13.09 39.32
CA THR A 569 -20.65 -11.85 40.00
C THR A 569 -19.85 -10.76 39.23
N THR A 570 -20.54 -9.63 38.99
CA THR A 570 -20.14 -8.20 39.05
C THR A 570 -18.82 -7.70 38.41
N SER A 571 -18.94 -7.05 37.24
CA SER A 571 -18.10 -5.88 36.84
C SER A 571 -18.72 -5.10 35.66
N SER A 572 -18.53 -3.79 35.63
CA SER A 572 -19.05 -2.83 34.65
C SER A 572 -18.28 -2.84 33.31
N LEU A 573 -18.99 -2.66 32.20
CA LEU A 573 -18.40 -2.56 30.85
C LEU A 573 -17.67 -1.22 30.61
N PRO A 574 -16.55 -1.23 29.86
CA PRO A 574 -15.91 -0.02 29.31
C PRO A 574 -16.83 0.76 28.35
N ARG A 575 -16.72 2.09 28.38
CA ARG A 575 -17.54 3.04 27.60
C ARG A 575 -17.49 2.83 26.08
N GLU A 576 -16.38 2.31 25.56
CA GLU A 576 -16.20 2.06 24.12
C GLU A 576 -17.11 0.94 23.57
N LEU A 577 -17.64 0.07 24.44
CA LEU A 577 -18.52 -1.04 24.05
C LEU A 577 -20.02 -0.66 24.06
N GLU A 578 -20.38 0.52 24.56
CA GLU A 578 -21.78 0.98 24.57
C GLU A 578 -22.24 1.43 23.17
N ASP A 579 -21.37 2.07 22.38
CA ASP A 579 -21.65 2.49 21.00
C ASP A 579 -21.69 1.29 20.03
N ALA A 580 -20.82 0.31 20.25
CA ALA A 580 -20.83 -0.96 19.52
C ALA A 580 -22.14 -1.73 19.76
N ALA A 581 -22.68 -1.69 20.98
CA ALA A 581 -23.96 -2.32 21.32
C ALA A 581 -25.17 -1.63 20.66
N ALA A 582 -25.16 -0.31 20.52
CA ALA A 582 -26.21 0.43 19.79
C ALA A 582 -26.15 0.16 18.28
N LEU A 583 -24.95 0.11 17.71
CA LEU A 583 -24.74 -0.27 16.31
C LEU A 583 -25.15 -1.74 16.05
N LEU A 584 -24.79 -2.66 16.96
CA LEU A 584 -25.27 -4.04 16.92
C LEU A 584 -26.78 -4.12 17.02
N ALA A 585 -27.43 -3.36 17.90
CA ALA A 585 -28.89 -3.33 18.03
C ALA A 585 -29.57 -2.80 16.76
N SER A 586 -28.99 -1.82 16.07
CA SER A 586 -29.50 -1.31 14.78
C SER A 586 -29.30 -2.30 13.62
N ARG A 587 -28.16 -3.01 13.59
CA ARG A 587 -27.93 -4.11 12.64
C ARG A 587 -28.86 -5.30 12.89
N TYR A 588 -29.07 -5.65 14.16
CA TYR A 588 -30.05 -6.66 14.56
C TYR A 588 -31.47 -6.21 14.25
N PHE A 589 -31.82 -4.93 14.40
CA PHE A 589 -33.12 -4.39 13.97
C PHE A 589 -33.32 -4.53 12.45
N ALA A 590 -32.31 -4.17 11.65
CA ALA A 590 -32.32 -4.32 10.20
C ALA A 590 -32.37 -5.80 9.75
N GLN A 591 -31.77 -6.73 10.52
CA GLN A 591 -31.89 -8.18 10.32
C GLN A 591 -33.21 -8.77 10.82
N SER A 592 -33.76 -8.28 11.93
CA SER A 592 -35.03 -8.74 12.52
C SER A 592 -36.20 -8.38 11.62
N ALA A 593 -36.12 -7.20 11.01
CA ALA A 593 -37.05 -6.77 9.99
C ALA A 593 -37.07 -7.79 8.82
N ARG A 594 -35.94 -8.42 8.43
CA ARG A 594 -35.85 -9.36 7.29
C ARG A 594 -36.75 -10.62 7.46
N MET A 595 -37.19 -10.96 8.66
CA MET A 595 -37.80 -12.27 8.94
C MET A 595 -39.32 -12.27 9.14
N LEU A 596 -40.00 -11.12 9.21
CA LEU A 596 -41.32 -11.07 9.86
C LEU A 596 -42.56 -10.97 8.96
N GLY A 597 -42.42 -11.05 7.63
CA GLY A 597 -43.54 -11.34 6.72
C GLY A 597 -44.75 -10.37 6.75
N ALA A 598 -44.69 -9.29 7.51
CA ALA A 598 -45.80 -8.36 7.74
C ALA A 598 -45.32 -6.95 7.39
N VAL A 599 -45.53 -6.55 6.14
CA VAL A 599 -45.13 -5.24 5.62
C VAL A 599 -46.34 -4.58 4.99
N GLU A 600 -46.66 -3.38 5.46
CA GLU A 600 -47.56 -2.44 4.78
C GLU A 600 -46.69 -1.39 4.02
N ASP A 601 -47.22 -0.78 2.97
CA ASP A 601 -46.44 0.02 2.00
C ASP A 601 -45.58 1.16 2.62
N ASP A 602 -45.95 1.69 3.79
CA ASP A 602 -45.20 2.73 4.50
C ASP A 602 -43.92 2.21 5.20
N ASP A 603 -43.87 0.92 5.58
CA ASP A 603 -42.71 0.32 6.27
C ASP A 603 -41.49 0.18 5.33
N ARG A 604 -41.71 0.02 4.01
CA ARG A 604 -40.63 -0.07 3.01
C ARG A 604 -39.84 1.22 2.89
N LEU A 605 -40.52 2.37 2.95
CA LEU A 605 -39.88 3.69 2.84
C LEU A 605 -39.01 3.97 4.08
N ASP A 606 -39.49 3.62 5.27
CA ASP A 606 -38.72 3.77 6.52
C ASP A 606 -37.49 2.83 6.54
N VAL A 607 -37.62 1.57 6.09
CA VAL A 607 -36.46 0.65 5.98
C VAL A 607 -35.48 1.09 4.90
N PHE A 608 -35.96 1.53 3.73
CA PHE A 608 -35.11 2.14 2.70
C PHE A 608 -34.35 3.35 3.26
N ALA A 609 -35.01 4.22 4.01
CA ALA A 609 -34.37 5.37 4.64
C ALA A 609 -33.29 4.94 5.63
N ILE A 610 -33.55 3.93 6.48
CA ILE A 610 -32.55 3.38 7.40
C ILE A 610 -31.37 2.76 6.66
N TYR A 611 -31.58 1.93 5.64
CA TYR A 611 -30.48 1.35 4.85
C TYR A 611 -29.69 2.42 4.08
N SER A 612 -30.37 3.47 3.62
CA SER A 612 -29.73 4.59 2.94
C SER A 612 -28.98 5.51 3.90
N MET A 613 -29.34 5.54 5.19
CA MET A 613 -28.75 6.36 6.25
C MET A 613 -27.78 5.60 7.18
N ASP A 614 -27.80 4.27 7.21
CA ASP A 614 -26.82 3.40 7.91
C ASP A 614 -25.48 3.37 7.14
N GLN A 615 -24.91 4.56 7.08
CA GLN A 615 -23.72 4.98 6.36
C GLN A 615 -22.63 5.25 7.39
N THR A 616 -22.32 4.29 8.26
CA THR A 616 -21.10 4.41 9.07
C THR A 616 -19.92 4.40 8.11
N GLU A 617 -19.46 5.61 7.79
CA GLU A 617 -18.30 5.84 6.94
C GLU A 617 -17.11 5.15 7.60
N ASP A 618 -16.36 4.41 6.79
CA ASP A 618 -15.08 3.89 7.24
C ASP A 618 -14.14 5.09 7.37
N PRO A 619 -13.74 5.47 8.60
CA PRO A 619 -12.96 6.68 8.84
C PRO A 619 -11.56 6.57 8.26
N ASP A 620 -11.13 5.37 7.84
CA ASP A 620 -9.80 5.11 7.31
C ASP A 620 -9.85 4.86 5.78
N SER A 621 -11.02 4.84 5.13
CA SER A 621 -11.15 4.61 3.68
C SER A 621 -11.47 5.89 2.89
N TYR A 622 -10.89 6.04 1.70
CA TYR A 622 -11.25 7.07 0.71
C TYR A 622 -12.32 6.60 -0.31
N ILE A 623 -12.85 5.39 -0.12
CA ILE A 623 -13.87 4.78 -0.96
C ILE A 623 -14.94 4.17 -0.08
N GLN A 624 -16.19 4.38 -0.45
CA GLN A 624 -17.31 3.64 0.07
C GLN A 624 -18.09 2.98 -1.06
N THR A 625 -18.28 1.67 -0.97
CA THR A 625 -19.11 0.92 -1.93
C THR A 625 -20.59 1.21 -1.68
N ALA A 626 -21.36 1.42 -2.76
CA ALA A 626 -22.81 1.56 -2.66
C ALA A 626 -23.45 0.35 -1.96
N ARG A 627 -24.44 0.62 -1.11
CA ARG A 627 -25.15 -0.40 -0.30
C ARG A 627 -26.61 -0.57 -0.70
N VAL A 628 -27.12 0.33 -1.52
CA VAL A 628 -28.50 0.31 -2.01
C VAL A 628 -28.50 0.54 -3.50
N VAL A 629 -29.35 -0.19 -4.22
CA VAL A 629 -29.64 0.03 -5.62
C VAL A 629 -31.08 0.50 -5.77
N LEU A 630 -31.30 1.51 -6.60
CA LEU A 630 -32.62 1.99 -7.03
C LEU A 630 -32.73 1.83 -8.54
N SER A 631 -33.87 1.31 -9.01
CA SER A 631 -34.12 1.01 -10.42
C SER A 631 -35.48 1.52 -10.90
N SER A 632 -35.55 1.95 -12.16
CA SER A 632 -36.73 2.60 -12.74
C SER A 632 -37.93 1.69 -13.02
N ASN A 633 -37.71 0.38 -13.19
CA ASN A 633 -38.74 -0.67 -13.34
C ASN A 633 -38.08 -2.04 -13.54
N LEU A 634 -38.17 -2.95 -12.57
CA LEU A 634 -37.67 -4.32 -12.73
C LEU A 634 -38.78 -5.32 -12.38
N GLN A 635 -39.52 -5.78 -13.39
CA GLN A 635 -40.44 -6.92 -13.24
C GLN A 635 -39.71 -8.21 -13.63
N GLY A 636 -39.56 -9.13 -12.68
CA GLY A 636 -39.08 -10.50 -12.94
C GLY A 636 -37.57 -10.66 -13.11
N GLY A 637 -36.74 -9.86 -12.45
CA GLY A 637 -35.29 -10.09 -12.42
C GLY A 637 -34.79 -10.30 -11.00
N VAL A 638 -34.10 -11.41 -10.75
CA VAL A 638 -33.42 -11.73 -9.49
C VAL A 638 -31.91 -11.66 -9.77
N GLY A 639 -31.10 -11.13 -8.84
CA GLY A 639 -29.66 -10.95 -9.07
C GLY A 639 -28.83 -11.33 -7.85
N GLY A 640 -27.86 -12.23 -8.03
CA GLY A 640 -26.93 -12.65 -6.99
C GLY A 640 -25.67 -13.28 -7.58
N HIS A 641 -24.54 -12.58 -7.49
CA HIS A 641 -23.30 -12.92 -8.17
C HIS A 641 -22.36 -13.63 -7.21
N ASN A 642 -21.89 -14.79 -7.62
CA ASN A 642 -20.72 -15.41 -7.01
C ASN A 642 -19.61 -15.41 -8.06
N LEU A 643 -18.53 -14.68 -7.79
CA LEU A 643 -17.30 -14.83 -8.53
C LEU A 643 -16.60 -16.05 -7.94
N SER A 644 -16.92 -17.22 -8.49
CA SER A 644 -16.33 -18.46 -8.00
C SER A 644 -14.83 -18.47 -8.29
N GLY A 645 -14.06 -18.94 -7.33
CA GLY A 645 -12.65 -19.25 -7.53
C GLY A 645 -12.42 -20.54 -8.34
N LYS A 646 -13.44 -21.40 -8.55
CA LYS A 646 -13.23 -22.69 -9.21
C LYS A 646 -12.77 -22.50 -10.66
N THR A 647 -11.61 -23.07 -10.98
CA THR A 647 -11.01 -23.06 -12.31
C THR A 647 -10.63 -24.48 -12.71
N ALA A 648 -10.99 -24.90 -13.92
CA ALA A 648 -10.65 -26.22 -14.44
C ALA A 648 -9.14 -26.45 -14.45
N ILE A 649 -8.75 -27.63 -13.96
CA ILE A 649 -7.37 -28.10 -13.99
C ILE A 649 -7.18 -28.97 -15.21
N ILE A 650 -6.12 -28.69 -15.96
CA ILE A 650 -5.77 -29.37 -17.19
C ILE A 650 -4.40 -30.01 -17.04
N GLU A 651 -4.32 -31.29 -17.38
CA GLU A 651 -3.08 -32.04 -17.46
C GLU A 651 -2.87 -32.55 -18.89
N THR A 652 -1.64 -32.91 -19.22
CA THR A 652 -1.33 -33.55 -20.50
C THR A 652 -0.72 -34.93 -20.28
N ASP A 653 -1.17 -35.91 -21.07
CA ASP A 653 -0.70 -37.29 -21.04
C ASP A 653 -0.62 -37.84 -22.47
N SER A 654 0.57 -38.28 -22.87
CA SER A 654 0.80 -38.89 -24.18
C SER A 654 0.01 -40.20 -24.40
N ALA A 655 -0.46 -40.84 -23.34
CA ALA A 655 -1.31 -42.04 -23.42
C ALA A 655 -2.77 -41.71 -23.79
N VAL A 656 -3.22 -40.45 -23.68
CA VAL A 656 -4.50 -40.00 -24.23
C VAL A 656 -4.35 -39.87 -25.75
N ALA A 657 -5.22 -40.45 -26.54
CA ALA A 657 -5.12 -40.36 -28.01
C ALA A 657 -5.34 -38.91 -28.48
N ARG A 658 -4.68 -38.51 -29.56
CA ARG A 658 -4.91 -37.19 -30.17
C ARG A 658 -6.37 -37.04 -30.58
N GLY A 659 -6.96 -35.88 -30.32
CA GLY A 659 -8.38 -35.62 -30.57
C GLY A 659 -9.32 -36.16 -29.49
N SER A 660 -8.78 -36.65 -28.37
CA SER A 660 -9.55 -37.16 -27.25
C SER A 660 -9.11 -36.56 -25.91
N SER A 661 -9.97 -36.70 -24.91
CA SER A 661 -9.80 -36.20 -23.54
C SER A 661 -10.19 -37.27 -22.52
N LYS A 662 -9.74 -37.13 -21.28
CA LYS A 662 -10.29 -37.87 -20.14
C LYS A 662 -10.69 -36.88 -19.05
N LEU A 663 -11.85 -37.09 -18.45
CA LEU A 663 -12.22 -36.39 -17.22
C LEU A 663 -11.88 -37.31 -16.04
N LEU A 664 -11.10 -36.81 -15.08
CA LEU A 664 -10.75 -37.51 -13.87
C LEU A 664 -11.22 -36.69 -12.67
N SER A 665 -11.97 -37.29 -11.76
CA SER A 665 -12.25 -36.67 -10.46
C SER A 665 -11.13 -37.01 -9.47
N ARG A 666 -10.42 -35.99 -8.99
CA ARG A 666 -9.40 -36.12 -7.92
C ARG A 666 -9.86 -35.34 -6.69
N GLY A 667 -10.54 -36.03 -5.77
CA GLY A 667 -11.17 -35.36 -4.63
C GLY A 667 -12.34 -34.49 -5.09
N ASN A 668 -12.31 -33.19 -4.75
CA ASN A 668 -13.33 -32.22 -5.15
C ASN A 668 -12.99 -31.46 -6.45
N GLU A 669 -11.91 -31.86 -7.14
CA GLU A 669 -11.44 -31.21 -8.35
C GLU A 669 -11.64 -32.11 -9.58
N ASP A 670 -12.16 -31.50 -10.65
CA ASP A 670 -12.29 -32.12 -11.96
C ASP A 670 -11.03 -31.80 -12.77
N VAL A 671 -10.28 -32.85 -13.13
CA VAL A 671 -9.04 -32.75 -13.90
C VAL A 671 -9.28 -33.25 -15.32
N ILE A 672 -9.08 -32.36 -16.28
CA ILE A 672 -9.19 -32.67 -17.71
C ILE A 672 -7.82 -33.07 -18.24
N VAL A 673 -7.67 -34.31 -18.67
CA VAL A 673 -6.42 -34.83 -19.25
C VAL A 673 -6.51 -34.82 -20.77
N LEU A 674 -5.60 -34.11 -21.42
CA LEU A 674 -5.50 -33.98 -22.88
C LEU A 674 -4.25 -34.65 -23.43
N ASN A 675 -4.25 -34.98 -24.73
CA ASN A 675 -2.99 -35.27 -25.41
C ASN A 675 -2.14 -33.98 -25.49
N PRO A 676 -0.81 -34.03 -25.31
CA PRO A 676 0.06 -32.86 -25.47
C PRO A 676 -0.11 -32.11 -26.81
N ALA A 677 -0.43 -32.82 -27.90
CA ALA A 677 -0.66 -32.25 -29.22
C ALA A 677 -1.99 -31.48 -29.35
N ASP A 678 -2.84 -31.53 -28.32
CA ASP A 678 -4.11 -30.81 -28.22
C ASP A 678 -4.11 -29.75 -27.10
N ALA A 679 -2.96 -29.52 -26.46
CA ALA A 679 -2.82 -28.56 -25.36
C ALA A 679 -3.15 -27.11 -25.76
N ASP A 680 -3.09 -26.78 -27.04
CA ASP A 680 -3.51 -25.48 -27.58
C ASP A 680 -5.02 -25.22 -27.48
N LYS A 681 -5.82 -26.26 -27.20
CA LYS A 681 -7.30 -26.24 -27.13
C LYS A 681 -7.81 -26.21 -25.71
N ALA A 682 -6.90 -26.33 -24.75
CA ALA A 682 -7.15 -26.44 -23.32
C ALA A 682 -8.20 -25.48 -22.77
N GLY A 683 -8.11 -24.17 -23.06
CA GLY A 683 -9.09 -23.21 -22.56
C GLY A 683 -10.52 -23.49 -23.07
N VAL A 684 -10.68 -23.71 -24.38
CA VAL A 684 -12.01 -23.98 -24.97
C VAL A 684 -12.58 -25.31 -24.47
N VAL A 685 -11.73 -26.32 -24.29
CA VAL A 685 -12.10 -27.62 -23.69
C VAL A 685 -12.56 -27.41 -22.25
N ALA A 686 -11.78 -26.72 -21.41
CA ALA A 686 -12.13 -26.44 -20.01
C ALA A 686 -13.50 -25.76 -19.91
N ARG A 687 -13.71 -24.69 -20.68
CA ARG A 687 -15.00 -24.00 -20.70
C ARG A 687 -16.16 -24.91 -21.09
N ASN A 688 -15.98 -25.73 -22.12
CA ASN A 688 -17.02 -26.65 -22.57
C ASN A 688 -17.32 -27.73 -21.51
N VAL A 689 -16.29 -28.31 -20.88
CA VAL A 689 -16.48 -29.27 -19.79
C VAL A 689 -17.22 -28.62 -18.63
N GLU A 690 -16.73 -27.48 -18.13
CA GLU A 690 -17.31 -26.87 -16.95
C GLU A 690 -18.74 -26.38 -17.17
N LYS A 691 -19.05 -25.78 -18.33
CA LYS A 691 -20.44 -25.42 -18.67
C LYS A 691 -21.35 -26.64 -18.72
N GLN A 692 -20.90 -27.75 -19.32
CA GLN A 692 -21.74 -28.94 -19.49
C GLN A 692 -21.89 -29.72 -18.18
N ALA A 693 -20.83 -29.78 -17.36
CA ALA A 693 -20.85 -30.37 -16.03
C ALA A 693 -21.80 -29.60 -15.09
N ALA A 694 -21.76 -28.26 -15.13
CA ALA A 694 -22.71 -27.42 -14.38
C ALA A 694 -24.18 -27.66 -14.81
N ASN A 695 -24.40 -28.06 -16.06
CA ASN A 695 -25.71 -28.37 -16.61
C ASN A 695 -26.14 -29.84 -16.40
N GLY A 696 -25.37 -30.65 -15.65
CA GLY A 696 -25.69 -32.06 -15.40
C GLY A 696 -25.65 -32.96 -16.65
N THR A 697 -24.90 -32.55 -17.67
CA THR A 697 -24.75 -33.31 -18.92
C THR A 697 -23.94 -34.59 -18.66
N SER A 698 -24.32 -35.71 -19.28
CA SER A 698 -23.58 -36.96 -19.10
C SER A 698 -22.16 -36.88 -19.69
N ASP A 699 -21.21 -37.57 -19.05
CA ASP A 699 -19.81 -37.62 -19.50
C ASP A 699 -19.66 -38.02 -20.97
N ASP A 700 -20.52 -38.92 -21.48
CA ASP A 700 -20.53 -39.32 -22.89
C ASP A 700 -20.87 -38.18 -23.85
N ALA A 701 -21.84 -37.33 -23.48
CA ALA A 701 -22.23 -36.17 -24.28
C ALA A 701 -21.17 -35.07 -24.22
N ILE A 702 -20.55 -34.86 -23.05
CA ILE A 702 -19.38 -33.99 -22.89
C ILE A 702 -18.25 -34.47 -23.82
N GLN A 703 -17.94 -35.76 -23.79
CA GLN A 703 -16.87 -36.35 -24.61
C GLN A 703 -17.13 -36.19 -26.11
N ALA A 704 -18.36 -36.37 -26.58
CA ALA A 704 -18.74 -36.17 -27.98
C ALA A 704 -18.56 -34.70 -28.43
N GLN A 705 -18.87 -33.74 -27.57
CA GLN A 705 -18.67 -32.30 -27.85
C GLN A 705 -17.19 -31.91 -27.79
N LEU A 706 -16.42 -32.51 -26.88
CA LEU A 706 -14.97 -32.33 -26.82
C LEU A 706 -14.30 -32.83 -28.09
N GLN A 707 -14.70 -33.97 -28.65
CA GLN A 707 -14.17 -34.44 -29.95
C GLN A 707 -14.37 -33.41 -31.08
N LYS A 708 -15.53 -32.75 -31.14
CA LYS A 708 -15.78 -31.67 -32.10
C LYS A 708 -14.86 -30.47 -31.86
N THR A 709 -14.67 -30.09 -30.61
CA THR A 709 -13.79 -28.98 -30.21
C THR A 709 -12.32 -29.28 -30.54
N LEU A 710 -11.90 -30.52 -30.29
CA LEU A 710 -10.56 -31.02 -30.54
C LEU A 710 -10.27 -31.25 -32.04
N ALA A 711 -11.27 -31.28 -32.91
CA ALA A 711 -11.04 -31.32 -34.36
C ALA A 711 -10.52 -29.98 -34.92
N ASN A 712 -10.76 -28.87 -34.22
CA ASN A 712 -10.30 -27.55 -34.65
C ASN A 712 -8.77 -27.43 -34.59
N LYS A 713 -8.19 -26.69 -35.53
CA LYS A 713 -6.75 -26.37 -35.55
C LYS A 713 -6.54 -24.93 -35.09
N PHE A 714 -5.68 -24.71 -34.11
CA PHE A 714 -5.30 -23.36 -33.69
C PHE A 714 -3.82 -23.12 -34.01
N PRO A 715 -3.50 -22.43 -35.11
CA PRO A 715 -2.10 -22.19 -35.49
C PRO A 715 -1.36 -21.42 -34.37
N PRO A 716 -0.07 -21.70 -34.14
CA PRO A 716 0.74 -20.88 -33.23
C PRO A 716 0.68 -19.40 -33.66
N ARG A 717 0.55 -18.51 -32.67
CA ARG A 717 0.61 -17.06 -32.90
C ARG A 717 1.88 -16.54 -32.23
N ASN A 718 2.50 -15.53 -32.84
CA ASN A 718 3.51 -14.76 -32.13
C ASN A 718 2.85 -13.87 -31.06
N VAL A 719 3.67 -13.31 -30.17
CA VAL A 719 3.19 -12.49 -29.04
C VAL A 719 2.33 -11.32 -29.50
N VAL A 720 2.78 -10.60 -30.53
CA VAL A 720 2.09 -9.42 -31.08
C VAL A 720 0.69 -9.77 -31.57
N ALA A 721 0.55 -10.85 -32.36
CA ALA A 721 -0.74 -11.30 -32.88
C ALA A 721 -1.65 -11.87 -31.79
N ALA A 722 -1.10 -12.58 -30.81
CA ALA A 722 -1.89 -13.14 -29.70
C ALA A 722 -2.42 -12.07 -28.74
N LEU A 723 -1.65 -11.00 -28.53
CA LEU A 723 -2.01 -9.87 -27.66
C LEU A 723 -2.70 -8.72 -28.41
N ASN A 724 -3.02 -8.87 -29.70
CA ASN A 724 -3.60 -7.81 -30.51
C ASN A 724 -2.84 -6.47 -30.34
N LEU A 725 -1.51 -6.52 -30.48
CA LEU A 725 -0.64 -5.35 -30.37
C LEU A 725 -0.34 -4.78 -31.75
N ASN A 726 -0.18 -3.46 -31.84
CA ASN A 726 0.40 -2.85 -33.03
C ASN A 726 1.90 -3.18 -33.09
N SER A 727 2.38 -3.60 -34.26
CA SER A 727 3.72 -4.17 -34.45
C SER A 727 4.87 -3.16 -34.31
N ALA A 728 4.61 -1.86 -34.29
CA ALA A 728 5.64 -0.85 -34.05
C ALA A 728 6.04 -0.83 -32.56
N PRO A 729 7.33 -0.94 -32.20
CA PRO A 729 7.77 -0.65 -30.84
C PRO A 729 7.37 0.79 -30.50
N SER A 730 6.59 1.00 -29.43
CA SER A 730 6.45 2.38 -28.93
C SER A 730 7.83 2.80 -28.45
N ALA A 731 8.36 3.88 -29.00
CA ALA A 731 9.75 4.23 -28.73
C ALA A 731 9.96 4.85 -27.33
N GLY A 732 8.97 4.67 -26.44
CA GLY A 732 8.96 4.96 -25.00
C GLY A 732 8.70 3.71 -24.12
N ARG A 733 9.07 2.50 -24.56
CA ARG A 733 9.09 1.34 -23.63
C ARG A 733 9.96 1.68 -22.42
N GLY A 734 9.43 1.53 -21.21
CA GLY A 734 10.14 1.95 -20.00
C GLY A 734 10.21 3.47 -19.77
N LEU A 735 9.71 4.32 -20.69
CA LEU A 735 9.83 5.79 -20.68
C LEU A 735 8.44 6.47 -20.77
N ALA A 736 8.23 7.62 -20.15
CA ALA A 736 6.99 8.39 -20.35
C ALA A 736 7.01 9.09 -21.71
N VAL A 737 5.86 9.11 -22.40
CA VAL A 737 5.64 9.92 -23.60
C VAL A 737 5.06 11.27 -23.15
N LEU A 738 5.76 12.37 -23.44
CA LEU A 738 5.25 13.72 -23.18
C LEU A 738 4.20 14.11 -24.24
N SER A 739 3.36 15.08 -23.91
CA SER A 739 2.21 15.54 -24.71
C SER A 739 2.57 16.15 -26.08
N ASP A 740 3.85 16.32 -26.38
CA ASP A 740 4.37 16.85 -27.65
C ASP A 740 4.87 15.75 -28.63
N GLY A 741 4.71 14.47 -28.29
CA GLY A 741 5.09 13.36 -29.17
C GLY A 741 6.60 13.13 -29.30
N HIS A 742 7.42 13.85 -28.53
CA HIS A 742 8.85 13.59 -28.44
C HIS A 742 9.15 12.51 -27.40
N LEU A 743 9.93 11.52 -27.82
CA LEU A 743 10.49 10.51 -26.94
C LEU A 743 11.74 11.12 -26.31
N GLN A 744 11.64 11.51 -25.05
CA GLN A 744 12.83 11.80 -24.27
C GLN A 744 13.04 10.68 -23.25
N PRO A 745 14.30 10.28 -22.96
CA PRO A 745 14.56 9.61 -21.69
C PRO A 745 14.01 10.55 -20.63
N LEU A 746 12.99 10.09 -19.91
CA LEU A 746 12.21 10.84 -18.93
C LEU A 746 13.00 12.05 -18.37
N ARG A 747 12.50 13.28 -18.59
CA ARG A 747 12.46 14.19 -17.44
C ARG A 747 11.45 13.55 -16.48
N GLN A 748 11.93 12.61 -15.67
CA GLN A 748 11.18 12.09 -14.53
C GLN A 748 10.84 13.33 -13.72
N VAL A 749 9.56 13.49 -13.39
CA VAL A 749 9.16 14.40 -12.33
C VAL A 749 9.74 13.78 -11.05
N GLY A 750 10.88 14.31 -10.61
CA GLY A 750 11.74 13.77 -9.54
C GLY A 750 13.07 13.18 -10.03
N LEU A 751 14.16 13.87 -9.66
CA LEU A 751 15.54 13.39 -9.42
C LEU A 751 16.09 12.23 -10.27
N TYR A 752 16.27 12.41 -11.59
CA TYR A 752 17.42 11.72 -12.20
C TYR A 752 18.69 12.33 -11.60
N PRO A 753 19.64 11.50 -11.12
CA PRO A 753 20.98 11.98 -10.91
C PRO A 753 21.46 12.58 -12.23
N ASN A 754 21.85 13.86 -12.23
CA ASN A 754 22.65 14.40 -13.32
C ASN A 754 23.87 13.47 -13.53
N GLN A 755 24.57 13.55 -14.67
CA GLN A 755 25.74 12.68 -14.90
C GLN A 755 26.76 12.74 -13.75
N ALA A 756 26.83 13.85 -13.03
CA ALA A 756 27.67 13.99 -11.84
C ALA A 756 27.20 13.10 -10.68
N ALA A 757 25.89 12.96 -10.43
CA ALA A 757 25.36 12.07 -9.40
C ALA A 757 25.43 10.58 -9.81
N VAL A 758 25.40 10.25 -11.11
CA VAL A 758 25.72 8.88 -11.60
C VAL A 758 27.21 8.56 -11.39
N ALA A 759 28.10 9.52 -11.65
CA ALA A 759 29.53 9.36 -11.38
C ALA A 759 29.83 9.27 -9.88
N LEU A 760 29.20 10.13 -9.08
CA LEU A 760 29.27 10.11 -7.61
C LEU A 760 28.78 8.77 -7.06
N ARG A 761 27.74 8.19 -7.65
CA ARG A 761 27.24 6.84 -7.31
C ARG A 761 28.26 5.75 -7.63
N ALA A 762 28.82 5.74 -8.84
CA ALA A 762 29.81 4.74 -9.23
C ALA A 762 31.05 4.81 -8.31
N ASP A 763 31.48 6.02 -7.98
CA ASP A 763 32.57 6.29 -7.03
C ASP A 763 32.23 5.82 -5.61
N ALA A 764 31.05 6.17 -5.09
CA ALA A 764 30.60 5.74 -3.76
C ALA A 764 30.51 4.21 -3.65
N VAL A 765 30.01 3.52 -4.68
CA VAL A 765 29.93 2.05 -4.71
C VAL A 765 31.32 1.41 -4.75
N ALA A 766 32.24 1.96 -5.54
CA ALA A 766 33.63 1.50 -5.58
C ALA A 766 34.29 1.68 -4.21
N PHE A 767 34.07 2.83 -3.56
CA PHE A 767 34.58 3.14 -2.23
C PHE A 767 34.03 2.21 -1.15
N ALA A 768 32.72 1.92 -1.15
CA ALA A 768 32.07 1.00 -0.21
C ALA A 768 32.69 -0.40 -0.28
N LYS A 769 32.84 -0.92 -1.50
CA LYS A 769 33.42 -2.25 -1.73
C LYS A 769 34.87 -2.32 -1.26
N GLN A 770 35.63 -1.26 -1.49
CA GLN A 770 37.04 -1.20 -1.12
C GLN A 770 37.27 -1.15 0.39
N LEU A 771 36.38 -0.48 1.14
CA LEU A 771 36.47 -0.34 2.60
C LEU A 771 35.60 -1.34 3.38
N ASN A 772 34.93 -2.26 2.68
CA ASN A 772 33.97 -3.20 3.27
C ASN A 772 32.95 -2.49 4.18
N LEU A 773 32.32 -1.43 3.63
CA LEU A 773 31.31 -0.63 4.32
C LEU A 773 29.90 -1.20 4.10
N SER A 774 29.07 -1.18 5.14
CA SER A 774 27.68 -1.66 5.08
C SER A 774 26.73 -0.58 4.56
N VAL A 775 27.03 0.69 4.83
CA VAL A 775 26.24 1.84 4.43
C VAL A 775 27.16 3.00 4.11
N ILE A 776 26.95 3.65 2.97
CA ILE A 776 27.52 4.97 2.68
C ILE A 776 26.38 5.97 2.57
N VAL A 777 26.51 7.06 3.31
CA VAL A 777 25.63 8.22 3.25
C VAL A 777 26.40 9.32 2.53
N VAL A 778 25.96 9.69 1.33
CA VAL A 778 26.54 10.80 0.55
C VAL A 778 25.58 11.95 0.52
N LYS A 779 26.06 13.17 0.77
CA LYS A 779 25.26 14.38 0.59
C LYS A 779 25.37 14.82 -0.88
N ASP A 780 24.24 14.93 -1.57
CA ASP A 780 24.18 15.42 -2.95
C ASP A 780 23.53 16.82 -2.95
N GLY A 781 24.36 17.86 -2.96
CA GLY A 781 23.92 19.25 -2.83
C GLY A 781 23.57 19.69 -1.41
N ASN A 782 22.86 20.82 -1.29
CA ASN A 782 22.50 21.39 0.02
C ASN A 782 21.30 20.70 0.68
N ASP A 783 20.44 20.06 -0.11
CA ASP A 783 19.10 19.66 0.31
C ASP A 783 18.83 18.14 0.26
N PHE A 784 19.71 17.33 -0.35
CA PHE A 784 19.49 15.88 -0.49
C PHE A 784 20.61 15.03 0.11
N VAL A 785 20.21 13.91 0.72
CA VAL A 785 21.12 12.87 1.19
C VAL A 785 20.90 11.61 0.35
N VAL A 786 21.76 11.37 -0.62
CA VAL A 786 21.77 10.11 -1.37
C VAL A 786 22.42 9.05 -0.48
N ILE A 787 21.61 8.12 0.06
CA ILE A 787 22.12 6.99 0.83
C ILE A 787 22.38 5.83 -0.13
N CYS A 788 23.65 5.51 -0.33
CA CYS A 788 24.05 4.27 -0.99
C CYS A 788 24.22 3.19 0.08
N VAL A 789 23.20 2.39 0.30
CA VAL A 789 23.27 1.23 1.20
C VAL A 789 23.91 0.07 0.44
N PHE A 790 25.05 -0.42 0.93
CA PHE A 790 25.67 -1.62 0.39
C PHE A 790 25.59 -2.74 1.44
N CYS A 791 24.46 -3.44 1.46
CA CYS A 791 24.48 -4.79 1.99
C CYS A 791 25.14 -5.67 0.93
N GLY A 792 26.22 -6.39 1.27
CA GLY A 792 26.95 -7.25 0.35
C GLY A 792 26.10 -8.31 -0.37
N SER A 793 24.85 -8.52 0.06
CA SER A 793 23.86 -9.42 -0.54
C SER A 793 22.76 -8.75 -1.38
N SER A 794 22.42 -7.45 -1.20
CA SER A 794 21.23 -6.84 -1.84
C SER A 794 21.51 -5.78 -2.90
N GLY A 795 22.64 -5.05 -2.81
CA GLY A 795 23.00 -3.99 -3.78
C GLY A 795 21.96 -2.88 -3.98
N GLN A 796 21.03 -2.71 -3.02
CA GLN A 796 19.84 -1.85 -3.16
C GLN A 796 20.12 -0.40 -2.74
N GLU A 797 19.78 0.57 -3.60
CA GLU A 797 19.85 2.02 -3.31
C GLU A 797 18.60 2.47 -2.55
N MET A 798 18.75 3.35 -1.55
CA MET A 798 17.62 3.95 -0.82
C MET A 798 17.87 5.46 -0.72
N ARG A 799 16.96 6.31 -1.20
CA ARG A 799 17.16 7.76 -1.13
C ARG A 799 16.46 8.36 0.07
N ALA A 800 17.15 9.23 0.79
CA ALA A 800 16.57 10.01 1.87
C ALA A 800 16.56 11.50 1.52
N LEU A 801 15.38 12.09 1.54
CA LEU A 801 15.18 13.49 1.19
C LEU A 801 15.08 14.38 2.44
N SER A 802 15.30 13.81 3.63
CA SER A 802 15.25 14.49 4.93
C SER A 802 16.08 13.73 5.98
N GLN A 803 16.40 14.36 7.12
CA GLN A 803 17.07 13.65 8.23
C GLN A 803 16.21 12.50 8.79
N SER A 804 14.88 12.64 8.80
CA SER A 804 13.97 11.58 9.27
C SER A 804 13.93 10.37 8.32
N SER A 805 13.82 10.62 7.01
CA SER A 805 13.88 9.56 6.00
C SER A 805 15.28 8.93 5.93
N LEU A 806 16.33 9.67 6.29
CA LEU A 806 17.68 9.16 6.42
C LEU A 806 17.79 8.14 7.56
N ARG A 807 17.19 8.43 8.71
CA ARG A 807 17.09 7.47 9.82
C ARG A 807 16.38 6.18 9.41
N GLU A 808 15.21 6.31 8.77
CA GLU A 808 14.39 5.16 8.37
C GLU A 808 15.06 4.31 7.31
N SER A 809 15.68 4.95 6.31
CA SER A 809 16.44 4.25 5.27
C SER A 809 17.65 3.51 5.84
N VAL A 810 18.39 4.12 6.78
CA VAL A 810 19.50 3.45 7.47
C VAL A 810 18.99 2.33 8.39
N ALA A 811 17.88 2.51 9.08
CA ALA A 811 17.30 1.46 9.92
C ALA A 811 16.82 0.27 9.08
N MET A 812 16.20 0.53 7.92
CA MET A 812 15.78 -0.48 6.96
C MET A 812 16.98 -1.23 6.38
N ALA A 813 18.07 -0.51 6.06
CA ALA A 813 19.34 -1.10 5.62
C ALA A 813 19.91 -2.08 6.65
N ILE A 814 19.93 -1.64 7.92
CA ILE A 814 20.40 -2.44 9.04
C ILE A 814 19.51 -3.68 9.21
N LYS A 815 18.18 -3.53 9.12
CA LYS A 815 17.22 -4.63 9.27
C LYS A 815 17.35 -5.71 8.19
N GLN A 816 17.76 -5.33 6.98
CA GLN A 816 17.89 -6.24 5.83
C GLN A 816 19.22 -7.02 5.80
N ALA A 817 20.19 -6.69 6.66
CA ALA A 817 21.49 -7.38 6.65
C ALA A 817 21.47 -8.73 7.39
N PRO A 818 22.35 -9.68 7.02
CA PRO A 818 22.49 -10.95 7.73
C PRO A 818 22.78 -10.76 9.23
N GLU A 819 22.21 -11.64 10.05
CA GLU A 819 22.46 -11.68 11.50
C GLU A 819 23.96 -11.87 11.79
N GLY A 820 24.52 -11.04 12.69
CA GLY A 820 25.94 -11.02 13.04
C GLY A 820 26.82 -10.02 12.27
N THR A 821 26.25 -9.26 11.32
CA THR A 821 26.99 -8.23 10.56
C THR A 821 27.32 -7.00 11.43
N GLU A 822 28.59 -6.58 11.45
CA GLU A 822 29.01 -5.28 11.99
C GLU A 822 28.62 -4.17 11.00
N TYR A 823 27.88 -3.16 11.45
CA TYR A 823 27.38 -2.10 10.56
C TYR A 823 28.35 -0.93 10.53
N ARG A 824 28.86 -0.61 9.33
CA ARG A 824 29.79 0.50 9.11
C ARG A 824 29.11 1.54 8.24
N ILE A 825 28.83 2.71 8.81
CA ILE A 825 28.15 3.83 8.16
C ILE A 825 29.14 4.96 7.94
N TYR A 826 29.45 5.24 6.69
CA TYR A 826 30.35 6.34 6.33
C TYR A 826 29.55 7.55 5.85
N PHE A 827 29.75 8.71 6.48
CA PHE A 827 29.16 9.98 6.08
C PHE A 827 30.16 10.79 5.26
N ARG A 828 29.82 11.02 3.99
CA ARG A 828 30.59 11.84 3.04
C ARG A 828 29.92 13.20 2.88
N ASP A 829 30.70 14.27 3.06
CA ASP A 829 30.28 15.67 2.89
C ASP A 829 29.20 16.16 3.89
N PHE A 830 29.19 15.59 5.09
CA PHE A 830 28.35 16.05 6.21
C PHE A 830 29.11 16.97 7.16
N ALA A 831 28.40 17.96 7.71
CA ALA A 831 28.91 18.73 8.84
C ALA A 831 28.84 17.93 10.15
N ALA A 832 29.71 18.28 11.11
CA ALA A 832 29.87 17.59 12.38
C ALA A 832 28.55 17.47 13.18
N ASP A 833 27.83 18.57 13.30
CA ASP A 833 26.54 18.68 13.97
C ASP A 833 25.44 17.84 13.30
N GLN A 834 25.48 17.70 11.98
CA GLN A 834 24.53 16.87 11.23
C GLN A 834 24.70 15.38 11.53
N VAL A 835 25.94 14.89 11.61
CA VAL A 835 26.20 13.49 11.98
C VAL A 835 25.84 13.23 13.44
N GLU A 836 26.10 14.18 14.34
CA GLU A 836 25.73 14.08 15.76
C GLU A 836 24.21 14.09 15.95
N ALA A 837 23.48 14.93 15.23
CA ALA A 837 22.02 14.92 15.22
C ALA A 837 21.48 13.55 14.77
N PHE A 838 22.01 13.01 13.68
CA PHE A 838 21.65 11.68 13.19
C PHE A 838 21.92 10.59 14.25
N GLN A 839 23.10 10.58 14.87
CA GLN A 839 23.45 9.63 15.93
C GLN A 839 22.45 9.66 17.09
N ARG A 840 22.08 10.85 17.56
CA ARG A 840 21.07 11.01 18.64
C ARG A 840 19.72 10.42 18.23
N THR A 841 19.29 10.63 16.99
CA THR A 841 18.01 10.07 16.50
C THR A 841 18.00 8.55 16.40
N MET A 842 19.15 7.93 16.11
CA MET A 842 19.31 6.47 16.07
C MET A 842 19.33 5.84 17.47
N ALA A 843 19.84 6.56 18.48
CA ALA A 843 19.85 6.11 19.87
C ALA A 843 18.47 6.21 20.55
N SER A 844 17.62 7.15 20.13
CA SER A 844 16.26 7.33 20.65
C SER A 844 15.28 6.40 19.93
N GLY A 845 15.22 5.12 20.33
CA GLY A 845 14.40 4.10 19.67
C GLY A 845 12.89 4.37 19.54
N ASN A 846 12.35 5.49 20.08
CA ASN A 846 10.93 5.92 19.97
C ASN A 846 10.71 7.46 20.16
N GLY A 847 11.67 8.33 19.84
CA GLY A 847 11.55 9.78 20.12
C GLY A 847 10.90 10.64 19.01
N PRO A 848 10.13 11.70 19.33
CA PRO A 848 9.61 12.67 18.35
C PRO A 848 10.72 13.52 17.70
N PRO A 849 10.47 14.18 16.55
CA PRO A 849 11.44 15.06 15.90
C PRO A 849 11.85 16.23 16.81
N LEU A 850 13.11 16.64 16.74
CA LEU A 850 13.65 17.77 17.52
C LEU A 850 13.08 19.11 17.01
N PRO A 851 12.82 20.08 17.91
CA PRO A 851 12.45 21.45 17.51
C PRO A 851 13.64 22.21 16.89
N PRO A 852 13.39 23.29 16.11
CA PRO A 852 14.44 24.16 15.62
C PRO A 852 15.23 24.82 16.76
N PRO A 853 16.50 25.22 16.52
CA PRO A 853 17.39 25.72 17.57
C PRO A 853 16.84 26.98 18.25
N PRO A 854 16.93 27.10 19.58
CA PRO A 854 16.39 28.24 20.32
C PRO A 854 17.20 29.53 20.10
N SER A 855 16.50 30.65 19.96
CA SER A 855 17.03 32.02 20.07
C SER A 855 17.50 32.29 21.51
N GLY A 856 18.77 32.62 21.67
CA GLY A 856 19.47 32.56 22.96
C GLY A 856 19.23 33.68 23.96
N THR A 857 19.62 33.39 25.21
CA THR A 857 20.04 34.34 26.25
C THR A 857 21.21 33.73 27.05
N THR A 858 22.11 34.60 27.54
CA THR A 858 23.53 34.36 27.87
C THR A 858 23.85 34.01 29.33
N ASN A 859 25.12 33.55 29.54
CA ASN A 859 26.02 33.58 30.72
C ASN A 859 26.41 32.15 31.21
N ALA A 860 27.66 31.76 31.53
CA ALA A 860 28.97 32.42 31.67
C ALA A 860 30.14 31.37 31.67
N GLY A 861 31.38 31.83 31.45
CA GLY A 861 32.62 31.25 32.03
C GLY A 861 33.56 30.46 31.10
N ALA A 862 34.61 31.10 30.56
CA ALA A 862 35.66 30.45 29.76
C ALA A 862 36.96 30.22 30.56
N ALA A 863 37.56 29.04 30.44
CA ALA A 863 38.94 28.72 30.85
C ALA A 863 39.83 28.63 29.60
N SER A 864 41.05 29.17 29.68
CA SER A 864 42.02 29.34 28.57
C SER A 864 42.70 28.04 28.11
N GLU A 865 42.96 27.91 26.80
CA GLU A 865 43.68 26.78 26.17
C GLU A 865 45.20 26.74 26.48
N PRO A 866 45.84 25.54 26.48
CA PRO A 866 47.28 25.38 26.74
C PRO A 866 48.21 25.59 25.52
N PRO A 867 49.54 25.72 25.71
CA PRO A 867 50.49 26.41 24.82
C PRO A 867 50.84 25.76 23.47
N TRP A 868 50.43 24.53 23.20
CA TRP A 868 50.92 23.73 22.06
C TRP A 868 50.16 23.96 20.75
N ARG A 869 49.13 24.81 20.77
CA ARG A 869 48.41 25.31 19.59
C ARG A 869 49.08 26.51 18.90
N ARG A 870 50.19 27.03 19.40
CA ARG A 870 50.91 28.16 18.75
C ARG A 870 52.05 27.65 17.87
N GLY A 871 51.74 27.44 16.59
CA GLY A 871 52.71 27.64 15.51
C GLY A 871 53.03 29.13 15.37
N ALA A 872 54.30 29.46 15.14
CA ALA A 872 54.82 30.82 15.19
C ALA A 872 54.22 31.75 14.10
N GLY A 873 53.58 32.84 14.52
CA GLY A 873 53.14 33.92 13.64
C GLY A 873 52.09 34.80 14.32
N GLY A 874 52.50 35.98 14.79
CA GLY A 874 51.64 36.90 15.53
C GLY A 874 50.61 37.63 14.65
N GLY A 875 49.43 37.88 15.24
CA GLY A 875 48.40 38.75 14.69
C GLY A 875 47.14 38.71 15.55
N SER A 876 46.98 39.67 16.47
CA SER A 876 45.78 39.80 17.29
C SER A 876 44.61 40.33 16.46
N GLY A 877 43.53 39.57 16.35
CA GLY A 877 42.25 40.01 15.82
C GLY A 877 41.13 39.43 16.67
N ASN A 878 40.51 40.28 17.49
CA ASN A 878 39.37 39.93 18.32
C ASN A 878 38.11 39.89 17.43
N SER A 879 37.57 38.70 17.17
CA SER A 879 36.25 38.54 16.54
C SER A 879 35.43 37.53 17.33
N GLY A 880 34.35 37.99 17.95
CA GLY A 880 33.36 37.15 18.60
C GLY A 880 32.74 36.18 17.58
N GLY A 881 33.04 34.89 17.74
CA GLY A 881 32.51 33.84 16.88
C GLY A 881 31.13 33.41 17.33
N THR A 882 30.15 33.61 16.44
CA THR A 882 29.00 32.73 16.28
C THR A 882 29.49 31.27 16.22
N GLY A 883 28.68 30.31 16.67
CA GLY A 883 29.00 28.89 16.54
C GLY A 883 29.25 28.54 15.07
N LYS A 884 30.51 28.61 14.65
CA LYS A 884 30.92 28.24 13.30
C LYS A 884 30.75 26.73 13.22
N SER A 885 29.87 26.29 12.33
CA SER A 885 29.96 24.95 11.76
C SER A 885 31.43 24.74 11.39
N GLY A 886 32.08 23.75 12.01
CA GLY A 886 33.43 23.35 11.58
C GLY A 886 33.42 23.02 10.09
N PRO A 887 34.58 23.08 9.41
CA PRO A 887 34.66 22.62 8.03
C PRO A 887 34.10 21.18 7.93
N PRO A 888 33.55 20.78 6.77
CA PRO A 888 33.09 19.41 6.58
C PRO A 888 34.19 18.40 6.92
N GLU A 889 33.82 17.31 7.58
CA GLU A 889 34.76 16.26 8.04
C GLU A 889 34.22 14.89 7.65
N SER A 890 35.10 13.96 7.30
CA SER A 890 34.71 12.56 7.06
C SER A 890 34.50 11.86 8.40
N ARG A 891 33.32 11.26 8.58
CA ARG A 891 32.96 10.52 9.81
C ARG A 891 32.55 9.09 9.48
N LEU A 892 33.22 8.13 10.12
CA LEU A 892 32.86 6.72 10.08
C LEU A 892 32.21 6.33 11.40
N LEU A 893 30.96 5.90 11.34
CA LEU A 893 30.23 5.34 12.47
C LEU A 893 30.22 3.82 12.37
N ILE A 894 30.52 3.15 13.48
CA ILE A 894 30.44 1.70 13.59
C ILE A 894 29.39 1.35 14.63
N PHE A 895 28.38 0.56 14.24
CA PHE A 895 27.34 0.05 15.13
C PHE A 895 27.44 -1.47 15.26
N LYS A 896 27.36 -1.97 16.50
CA LYS A 896 27.00 -3.36 16.80
C LYS A 896 25.49 -3.43 17.06
N ARG A 897 24.83 -4.53 16.67
CA ARG A 897 23.35 -4.67 16.68
C ARG A 897 22.67 -4.38 18.03
N ASN A 898 23.41 -4.47 19.15
CA ASN A 898 22.98 -3.85 20.40
C ASN A 898 23.32 -2.35 20.35
N VAL A 899 22.31 -1.53 20.07
CA VAL A 899 22.36 -0.07 19.83
C VAL A 899 23.08 0.76 20.92
N GLN A 900 23.50 0.13 22.02
CA GLN A 900 24.20 0.79 23.13
C GLN A 900 25.72 0.97 22.89
N ASP A 901 26.33 0.26 21.93
CA ASP A 901 27.78 0.29 21.68
C ASP A 901 28.10 0.86 20.28
N ALA A 902 27.94 2.18 20.10
CA ALA A 902 28.31 2.87 18.87
C ALA A 902 29.69 3.53 18.98
N HIS A 903 30.56 3.30 18.01
CA HIS A 903 31.91 3.89 17.97
C HIS A 903 32.02 4.91 16.83
N GLN A 904 32.71 6.02 17.07
CA GLN A 904 32.94 7.06 16.08
C GLN A 904 34.44 7.21 15.78
N VAL A 905 34.80 7.10 14.51
CA VAL A 905 36.14 7.46 14.02
C VAL A 905 36.00 8.74 13.20
N ARG A 906 36.65 9.81 13.66
CA ARG A 906 36.73 11.11 12.97
C ARG A 906 38.06 11.17 12.24
N ILE A 907 38.05 11.52 10.96
CA ILE A 907 39.28 11.66 10.16
C ILE A 907 39.32 13.08 9.58
N ARG A 908 40.45 13.77 9.77
CA ARG A 908 40.73 15.11 9.26
C ARG A 908 42.03 15.07 8.46
N ALA A 909 42.04 15.63 7.26
CA ALA A 909 43.29 15.81 6.52
C ALA A 909 43.96 17.12 6.92
N ARG A 910 45.30 17.11 6.90
CA ARG A 910 46.11 18.28 7.22
C ARG A 910 46.44 19.05 5.94
N ASP A 911 46.28 20.38 5.99
CA ASP A 911 46.72 21.29 4.94
C ASP A 911 47.47 22.47 5.57
N GLY A 912 48.81 22.39 5.59
CA GLY A 912 49.66 23.28 6.37
C GLY A 912 49.32 23.23 7.88
N ASP A 913 49.05 24.40 8.46
CA ASP A 913 48.60 24.56 9.86
C ASP A 913 47.06 24.46 10.01
N SER A 914 46.34 24.12 8.94
CA SER A 914 44.87 24.06 8.90
C SER A 914 44.34 22.67 8.57
N PHE A 915 43.02 22.48 8.68
CA PHE A 915 42.34 21.21 8.40
C PHE A 915 41.43 21.35 7.19
N ARG A 916 41.42 20.33 6.32
CA ARG A 916 40.49 20.20 5.19
C ARG A 916 39.75 18.87 5.21
N VAL A 917 38.71 18.76 4.38
CA VAL A 917 38.03 17.49 4.11
C VAL A 917 39.08 16.52 3.55
N PRO A 918 39.26 15.33 4.16
CA PRO A 918 40.19 14.34 3.64
C PRO A 918 39.70 13.80 2.30
N GLU A 919 40.63 13.65 1.35
CA GLU A 919 40.35 13.01 0.07
C GLU A 919 40.13 11.51 0.29
N GLN A 920 39.44 10.87 -0.65
CA GLN A 920 39.11 9.44 -0.61
C GLN A 920 40.35 8.55 -0.36
N ALA A 921 41.47 8.86 -1.01
CA ALA A 921 42.74 8.16 -0.83
C ALA A 921 43.32 8.31 0.60
N GLU A 922 43.10 9.46 1.24
CA GLU A 922 43.57 9.72 2.60
C GLU A 922 42.70 9.03 3.65
N VAL A 923 41.37 9.02 3.45
CA VAL A 923 40.45 8.24 4.28
C VAL A 923 40.77 6.74 4.17
N GLN A 924 41.06 6.28 2.95
CA GLN A 924 41.47 4.90 2.72
C GLN A 924 42.81 4.59 3.40
N ALA A 925 43.82 5.45 3.27
CA ALA A 925 45.11 5.27 3.92
C ALA A 925 44.97 5.26 5.45
N ALA A 926 44.16 6.15 6.01
CA ALA A 926 43.84 6.19 7.43
C ALA A 926 43.15 4.91 7.91
N TYR A 927 42.13 4.45 7.18
CA TYR A 927 41.43 3.22 7.51
C TYR A 927 42.33 2.00 7.41
N LEU A 928 43.14 1.89 6.36
CA LEU A 928 44.12 0.82 6.21
C LEU A 928 45.12 0.85 7.37
N HIS A 929 45.66 2.01 7.71
CA HIS A 929 46.58 2.17 8.83
C HIS A 929 45.94 1.72 10.16
N LEU A 930 44.71 2.14 10.44
CA LEU A 930 44.01 1.77 11.66
C LEU A 930 43.73 0.26 11.77
N ASN A 931 43.59 -0.45 10.65
CA ASN A 931 43.30 -1.90 10.64
C ASN A 931 44.55 -2.79 10.46
N LEU A 932 45.76 -2.23 10.54
CA LEU A 932 46.97 -3.04 10.47
C LEU A 932 47.13 -3.93 11.70
N ALA A 933 47.64 -5.14 11.46
CA ALA A 933 48.17 -5.98 12.52
C ALA A 933 49.39 -5.29 13.17
N VAL A 934 49.40 -5.26 14.50
CA VAL A 934 50.45 -4.61 15.28
C VAL A 934 50.88 -5.50 16.43
N ASN A 935 52.13 -5.34 16.85
CA ASN A 935 52.66 -6.09 17.98
C ASN A 935 52.37 -5.34 19.28
N TRP A 936 51.19 -5.60 19.84
CA TRP A 936 50.78 -5.04 21.12
C TRP A 936 51.71 -5.41 22.29
N ARG A 937 52.46 -6.53 22.22
CA ARG A 937 53.42 -6.90 23.28
C ARG A 937 54.61 -5.93 23.38
N GLY A 938 54.91 -5.19 22.31
CA GLY A 938 55.96 -4.17 22.29
C GLY A 938 55.44 -2.75 22.50
N ALA A 939 54.14 -2.57 22.76
CA ALA A 939 53.55 -1.25 22.93
C ALA A 939 54.02 -0.59 24.24
N THR A 940 54.27 0.71 24.18
CA THR A 940 54.63 1.52 25.36
C THR A 940 53.68 2.70 25.47
N ILE A 941 53.26 3.02 26.69
CA ILE A 941 52.47 4.21 27.00
C ILE A 941 53.24 5.11 27.97
N LYS A 942 53.31 6.41 27.71
CA LYS A 942 54.05 7.39 28.53
C LYS A 942 53.17 8.59 28.87
N ALA A 943 53.17 9.05 30.11
CA ALA A 943 52.46 10.29 30.46
C ALA A 943 53.15 11.49 29.78
N VAL A 944 52.36 12.35 29.13
CA VAL A 944 52.85 13.54 28.40
C VAL A 944 52.88 14.77 29.32
N ALA A 945 52.01 14.81 30.33
CA ALA A 945 51.98 15.84 31.37
C ALA A 945 51.51 15.25 32.71
N ALA A 946 52.09 15.70 33.83
CA ALA A 946 51.60 15.36 35.17
C ALA A 946 50.36 16.21 35.49
N PRO A 947 49.27 15.63 36.05
CA PRO A 947 48.09 16.39 36.40
C PRO A 947 48.43 17.45 37.45
N THR A 948 48.18 18.73 37.12
CA THR A 948 48.16 19.82 38.10
C THR A 948 46.88 19.71 38.94
N LYS A 949 46.88 20.24 40.18
CA LYS A 949 45.73 20.13 41.12
C LYS A 949 44.39 20.67 40.59
N SER A 950 44.37 21.38 39.45
CA SER A 950 43.17 21.97 38.85
C SER A 950 42.68 21.28 37.58
N ASP A 951 43.50 20.42 36.95
CA ASP A 951 43.22 19.98 35.58
C ASP A 951 42.70 18.54 35.60
N ALA A 952 41.41 18.39 35.29
CA ALA A 952 40.73 17.11 35.20
C ALA A 952 41.15 16.28 33.96
N LEU A 953 42.20 16.66 33.24
CA LEU A 953 42.62 16.03 31.98
C LEU A 953 44.02 15.39 32.13
N MET A 954 44.13 14.11 31.80
CA MET A 954 45.40 13.39 31.70
C MET A 954 45.69 13.02 30.25
N SER A 955 46.93 13.18 29.81
CA SER A 955 47.36 12.83 28.45
C SER A 955 48.49 11.81 28.45
N PHE A 956 48.36 10.78 27.63
CA PHE A 956 49.35 9.73 27.44
C PHE A 956 49.76 9.62 25.98
N GLU A 957 51.01 9.32 25.71
CA GLU A 957 51.53 8.97 24.39
C GLU A 957 51.61 7.46 24.29
N LEU A 958 50.90 6.87 23.33
CA LEU A 958 50.92 5.45 23.00
C LEU A 958 51.81 5.23 21.78
N VAL A 959 52.78 4.34 21.90
CA VAL A 959 53.68 3.93 20.82
C VAL A 959 53.56 2.42 20.63
N VAL A 960 53.09 1.97 19.47
CA VAL A 960 52.89 0.55 19.15
C VAL A 960 53.80 0.13 17.98
N PRO A 961 54.69 -0.86 18.17
CA PRO A 961 55.49 -1.42 17.09
C PRO A 961 54.63 -2.18 16.07
N ARG A 962 54.92 -2.04 14.78
CA ARG A 962 54.30 -2.85 13.71
C ARG A 962 54.79 -4.30 13.76
N GLU A 963 53.90 -5.23 13.41
CA GLU A 963 54.21 -6.66 13.33
C GLU A 963 54.90 -6.94 11.96
N ALA A 964 56.23 -6.84 11.94
CA ALA A 964 57.14 -7.10 10.79
C ALA A 964 57.02 -6.19 9.55
N ALA A 965 57.96 -5.24 9.39
CA ALA A 965 58.30 -4.63 8.09
C ALA A 965 59.83 -4.47 7.98
N ALA A 966 60.39 -4.73 6.79
CA ALA A 966 61.83 -4.82 6.50
C ALA A 966 62.60 -3.47 6.53
N THR A 967 61.97 -2.38 6.95
CA THR A 967 62.61 -1.07 7.14
C THR A 967 62.09 -0.38 8.41
N PRO A 968 62.97 0.19 9.26
CA PRO A 968 62.65 0.67 10.61
C PRO A 968 61.96 2.04 10.68
N SER A 969 61.09 2.39 9.72
CA SER A 969 60.37 3.67 9.77
C SER A 969 58.89 3.50 10.12
N ALA A 970 58.54 4.13 11.25
CA ALA A 970 57.23 4.45 11.83
C ALA A 970 56.58 3.38 12.72
N ASN A 971 56.92 3.41 14.02
CA ASN A 971 56.00 3.01 15.08
C ASN A 971 54.65 3.72 14.89
N MET A 972 53.55 3.08 15.28
CA MET A 972 52.25 3.75 15.34
C MET A 972 52.17 4.55 16.63
N THR A 973 52.26 5.88 16.53
CA THR A 973 52.21 6.80 17.67
C THR A 973 50.86 7.51 17.73
N GLY A 974 50.28 7.62 18.92
CA GLY A 974 49.08 8.43 19.14
C GLY A 974 49.02 8.97 20.57
N ARG A 975 48.14 9.93 20.81
CA ARG A 975 47.89 10.54 22.12
C ARG A 975 46.54 10.09 22.67
N LEU A 976 46.49 9.66 23.90
CA LEU A 976 45.29 9.28 24.63
C LEU A 976 45.00 10.34 25.70
N ASP A 977 43.92 11.08 25.54
CA ASP A 977 43.46 12.08 26.50
C ASP A 977 42.29 11.50 27.32
N ILE A 978 42.34 11.68 28.64
CA ILE A 978 41.42 11.09 29.62
C ILE A 978 40.89 12.21 30.52
N GLU A 979 39.59 12.46 30.49
CA GLU A 979 38.93 13.43 31.37
C GLU A 979 38.38 12.73 32.62
N LEU A 980 38.96 13.03 33.77
CA LEU A 980 38.58 12.52 35.07
C LEU A 980 37.39 13.30 35.67
N PRO A 981 36.62 12.69 36.59
CA PRO A 981 35.62 13.42 37.37
C PRO A 981 36.27 14.55 38.18
N ALA A 982 35.55 15.66 38.38
CA ALA A 982 36.03 16.81 39.17
C ALA A 982 36.45 16.47 40.62
N ALA A 983 36.01 15.32 41.14
CA ALA A 983 36.35 14.81 42.47
C ALA A 983 37.55 13.82 42.47
N ALA A 984 38.31 13.70 41.38
CA ALA A 984 39.45 12.80 41.30
C ALA A 984 40.64 13.29 42.14
N SER A 985 41.25 12.38 42.88
CA SER A 985 42.45 12.60 43.70
C SER A 985 43.72 12.26 42.93
N PRO A 986 44.91 12.69 43.38
CA PRO A 986 46.18 12.25 42.78
C PRO A 986 46.38 10.73 42.78
N ALA A 987 45.79 9.99 43.72
CA ALA A 987 45.84 8.53 43.76
C ALA A 987 45.05 7.90 42.60
N ASP A 988 43.97 8.55 42.16
CA ASP A 988 43.18 8.11 41.03
C ASP A 988 43.94 8.24 39.70
N GLY A 989 44.80 9.26 39.58
CA GLY A 989 45.69 9.40 38.43
C GLY A 989 46.67 8.23 38.30
N LYS A 990 47.14 7.66 39.41
CA LYS A 990 47.96 6.44 39.40
C LYS A 990 47.15 5.22 38.95
N THR A 991 45.94 5.04 39.48
CA THR A 991 45.04 3.95 39.08
C THR A 991 44.73 3.99 37.58
N VAL A 992 44.52 5.17 37.02
CA VAL A 992 44.29 5.38 35.59
C VAL A 992 45.56 5.06 34.78
N ALA A 993 46.73 5.51 35.23
CA ALA A 993 48.01 5.21 34.57
C ALA A 993 48.36 3.71 34.59
N ASP A 994 48.01 3.00 35.66
CA ASP A 994 48.17 1.54 35.79
C ASP A 994 47.20 0.81 34.86
N ALA A 995 45.94 1.26 34.78
CA ALA A 995 44.94 0.71 33.86
C ALA A 995 45.24 0.98 32.38
N ALA A 996 45.95 2.08 32.09
CA ALA A 996 46.34 2.45 30.72
C ALA A 996 47.50 1.59 30.18
N GLN A 997 48.14 0.76 31.01
CA GLN A 997 49.23 -0.12 30.58
C GLN A 997 48.75 -1.16 29.55
N VAL A 998 49.60 -1.40 28.55
CA VAL A 998 49.25 -2.14 27.33
C VAL A 998 49.88 -3.54 27.35
N THR A 999 49.43 -4.41 28.25
CA THR A 999 50.09 -5.71 28.47
C THR A 999 49.38 -6.90 27.80
N ASP A 1000 48.13 -6.74 27.37
CA ASP A 1000 47.24 -7.85 26.98
C ASP A 1000 46.29 -7.52 25.81
N LEU A 1001 46.46 -6.38 25.15
CA LEU A 1001 45.65 -5.99 23.99
C LEU A 1001 45.93 -6.91 22.78
N LYS A 1002 44.91 -7.16 21.96
CA LYS A 1002 45.00 -8.04 20.79
C LYS A 1002 44.31 -7.44 19.56
N GLY A 1003 44.66 -7.97 18.38
CA GLY A 1003 44.04 -7.60 17.12
C GLY A 1003 44.76 -6.44 16.42
N SER A 1004 44.05 -5.79 15.50
CA SER A 1004 44.54 -4.61 14.79
C SER A 1004 44.83 -3.43 15.72
N PHE A 1005 45.53 -2.42 15.21
CA PHE A 1005 45.81 -1.19 15.96
C PHE A 1005 44.51 -0.52 16.47
N ARG A 1006 43.46 -0.49 15.65
CA ARG A 1006 42.14 0.00 16.05
C ARG A 1006 41.52 -0.84 17.15
N GLU A 1007 41.51 -2.17 17.00
CA GLU A 1007 40.88 -3.06 17.98
C GLU A 1007 41.55 -3.00 19.34
N GLY A 1008 42.88 -2.91 19.39
CA GLY A 1008 43.57 -2.74 20.66
C GLY A 1008 43.39 -1.35 21.26
N VAL A 1009 43.43 -0.27 20.47
CA VAL A 1009 43.07 1.08 20.97
C VAL A 1009 41.65 1.08 21.54
N GLN A 1010 40.70 0.42 20.88
CA GLN A 1010 39.33 0.31 21.38
C GLN A 1010 39.26 -0.46 22.71
N GLN A 1011 39.94 -1.61 22.81
CA GLN A 1011 40.03 -2.37 24.06
C GLN A 1011 40.65 -1.54 25.20
N LEU A 1012 41.61 -0.66 24.89
CA LEU A 1012 42.20 0.26 25.85
C LEU A 1012 41.21 1.34 26.31
N ILE A 1013 40.47 1.94 25.37
CA ILE A 1013 39.42 2.92 25.67
C ILE A 1013 38.32 2.29 26.55
N ASP A 1014 37.82 1.11 26.18
CA ASP A 1014 36.78 0.38 26.89
C ASP A 1014 37.22 0.04 28.32
N ARG A 1015 38.48 -0.40 28.48
CA ARG A 1015 39.09 -0.67 29.79
C ARG A 1015 39.10 0.57 30.67
N LEU A 1016 39.56 1.70 30.13
CA LEU A 1016 39.68 2.95 30.88
C LEU A 1016 38.32 3.51 31.27
N ARG A 1017 37.33 3.46 30.39
CA ARG A 1017 35.96 3.94 30.70
C ARG A 1017 35.25 3.10 31.76
N ASN A 1018 35.51 1.79 31.79
CA ASN A 1018 34.95 0.92 32.80
C ASN A 1018 35.65 1.01 34.16
N LEU A 1019 36.79 1.72 34.22
CA LEU A 1019 37.46 2.02 35.48
C LEU A 1019 36.60 2.96 36.32
N LYS A 1020 36.38 2.58 37.59
CA LYS A 1020 35.72 3.45 38.57
C LYS A 1020 36.77 4.20 39.38
N VAL A 1021 36.71 5.52 39.31
CA VAL A 1021 37.53 6.48 40.05
C VAL A 1021 36.62 7.17 41.07
N ASN A 1022 36.88 6.97 42.37
CA ASN A 1022 36.00 7.42 43.47
C ASN A 1022 34.51 7.06 43.26
N GLY A 1023 34.25 5.83 42.77
CA GLY A 1023 32.89 5.33 42.52
C GLY A 1023 32.23 5.84 41.23
N ASN A 1024 32.83 6.82 40.55
CA ASN A 1024 32.35 7.38 39.29
C ASN A 1024 33.11 6.80 38.09
N LYS A 1025 32.45 6.68 36.94
CA LYS A 1025 33.13 6.32 35.68
C LYS A 1025 33.96 7.51 35.17
N ILE A 1026 35.00 7.22 34.39
CA ILE A 1026 35.74 8.26 33.63
C ILE A 1026 34.77 9.01 32.71
N LYS A 1027 34.89 10.33 32.63
CA LYS A 1027 33.95 11.20 31.93
C LYS A 1027 34.12 11.10 30.42
N ASP A 1028 35.36 11.15 29.94
CA ASP A 1028 35.67 10.98 28.53
C ASP A 1028 37.07 10.38 28.31
N VAL A 1029 37.24 9.67 27.19
CA VAL A 1029 38.50 9.10 26.73
C VAL A 1029 38.59 9.29 25.21
N GLN A 1030 39.60 10.00 24.74
CA GLN A 1030 39.80 10.32 23.33
C GLN A 1030 41.19 9.86 22.89
N PHE A 1031 41.27 9.18 21.74
CA PHE A 1031 42.54 8.79 21.16
C PHE A 1031 42.80 9.54 19.86
N PHE A 1032 43.91 10.28 19.80
CA PHE A 1032 44.40 11.04 18.67
C PHE A 1032 45.52 10.26 17.99
N PHE A 1033 45.33 9.91 16.74
CA PHE A 1033 46.33 9.29 15.89
C PHE A 1033 46.75 10.30 14.83
N GLN A 1034 48.03 10.66 14.81
CA GLN A 1034 48.56 11.66 13.89
C GLN A 1034 49.53 11.01 12.91
N THR A 1035 49.37 11.31 11.64
CA THR A 1035 50.31 10.96 10.58
C THR A 1035 50.83 12.23 9.90
N THR A 1036 51.75 12.07 8.93
CA THR A 1036 52.23 13.19 8.11
C THR A 1036 51.15 13.80 7.22
N THR A 1037 50.07 13.07 6.95
CA THR A 1037 49.02 13.42 5.96
C THR A 1037 47.64 13.63 6.58
N PHE A 1038 47.34 13.02 7.73
CA PHE A 1038 46.02 13.11 8.37
C PHE A 1038 46.10 12.96 9.89
N ASP A 1039 45.11 13.55 10.56
CA ASP A 1039 44.81 13.37 11.98
C ASP A 1039 43.51 12.57 12.10
N ALA A 1040 43.55 11.43 12.79
CA ALA A 1040 42.38 10.63 13.10
C ALA A 1040 42.11 10.69 14.61
N VAL A 1041 40.86 10.92 14.99
CA VAL A 1041 40.42 10.88 16.38
C VAL A 1041 39.43 9.73 16.55
N ILE A 1042 39.76 8.79 17.42
CA ILE A 1042 38.88 7.70 17.81
C ILE A 1042 38.24 8.12 19.13
N THR A 1043 36.92 8.29 19.09
CA THR A 1043 36.09 8.66 20.24
C THR A 1043 34.90 7.71 20.34
N GLU A 1044 34.50 7.38 21.56
CA GLU A 1044 33.27 6.64 21.79
C GLU A 1044 32.23 7.63 22.36
N ASP A 1045 31.20 8.00 21.60
CA ASP A 1045 30.19 8.95 22.09
C ASP A 1045 29.00 8.17 22.67
N LEU A 1046 29.00 7.95 23.97
CA LEU A 1046 27.84 7.44 24.71
C LEU A 1046 27.01 8.65 25.13
N THR A 1047 26.05 9.08 24.32
CA THR A 1047 24.96 9.92 24.82
C THR A 1047 24.09 9.08 25.77
N SER A 1048 24.52 8.90 27.03
CA SER A 1048 23.71 8.24 28.05
C SER A 1048 22.56 9.17 28.46
N LEU A 1049 21.36 8.90 28.00
CA LEU A 1049 20.11 9.53 28.47
C LEU A 1049 19.65 9.04 29.85
N SER A 1050 20.57 8.58 30.73
CA SER A 1050 20.23 8.07 32.07
C SER A 1050 19.90 9.16 33.10
N GLY A 1051 19.54 10.37 32.66
CA GLY A 1051 19.28 11.54 33.50
C GLY A 1051 17.82 12.00 33.54
N ARG A 1052 16.83 11.11 33.54
CA ARG A 1052 15.44 11.43 33.96
C ARG A 1052 14.73 10.16 34.45
N LYS A 1053 14.94 9.79 35.71
CA LYS A 1053 13.95 9.03 36.46
C LYS A 1053 12.85 10.01 36.87
N ARG A 1054 11.62 9.81 36.39
CA ARG A 1054 10.43 10.47 36.94
C ARG A 1054 10.24 9.99 38.39
N GLY A 1055 10.21 10.95 39.31
CA GLY A 1055 9.29 10.90 40.44
C GLY A 1055 7.89 11.31 39.96
#